data_AF-A0A497CN53-F1
#
_entry.id   AF-A0A497CN53-F1
#
_cell.length_a   1.000
_cell.length_b   1.000
_cell.length_c   1.000
_cell.angle_alpha   90.00
_cell.angle_beta   90.00
_cell.angle_gamma   90.00
#
_symmetry.space_group_name_H-M   'P 1'
#
loop_
_entity.id
_entity.type
_entity.pdbx_description
1 polymer ?
#
loop_
_entity_poly.entity_id
_entity_poly.type
_entity_poly.pdbx_seq_one_letter_code
_entity_poly.pdbx_strand_id
1 'polypeptide(L)'
;MKRIVLYFISVIVLCSIPRISYSQIAINSDGIKPDSSAMLDVQSATQGLLLPRLTTDQRDAIQQPADGLMIFNTDTKILEAFSGNTWTDLNRKKTSAIICGVSTIDFGGITYNTVMHNGRCWLDRNIGATQVATAINDSQGFGYYFQWGRADDGHQHPANGTTSTVANTSTPGHSSFILPSSPPYDWQDPQHVDLWGIHEYKNNPCPEGWKVPNIIEWNEAFSTWNNSTDAFDSPLKLPEGGHRSYIDGSFATNSAAYWTSSTNGSGSKMVFFDNASVGNYKKYRARGFPIRCIETVANEPFSFLSRAYGGTDDDRAFSLDQASDGSFVLAGMTASYGAGSNDFLLLKVDATGNLDFGKSYDEAAANNDCYSAKLTSDNGYILTGGTGTDVYNLKLDAQGNIDWEERTSYGGYEKNRDVIQDMDGGFVFVGYTDGFGLGGSDNLVTKRDASGNNVWGYAIGNTGNEYGYGIIKDTDGGYAICGASNSSGVGGYDLQFQKLDAGGNSLWGWYMGGTENDYGRDITLSHDSGYVIAGYTYSFGSGGADLYIRKVNKDGSTGWGSVLGGADEDFGFSIVLAEDHGFAIVGQTKSFGAGEGDVWLVKLDSTGNFEWSWAFGGTDHESGESVILGDDGCYYVAGYTRTFGGGGGTDDALFVKFAPDGSACLGYFVGLPDVSSNMTFAKDDQFTATPISKLSFQRARGKGKSTKMKNRRLPNPSGGSRGILTTTVTDITPTTTTICEEE
;
A
#
# COMPACT_ATOMS: atom_id res chain seq x y z
N MET A 1 27.52 26.78 65.61
CA MET A 1 28.37 26.11 64.60
C MET A 1 28.28 24.58 64.54
N LYS A 2 27.46 23.87 65.35
CA LYS A 2 27.32 22.40 65.25
C LYS A 2 26.11 21.88 64.46
N ARG A 3 25.14 22.74 64.11
CA ARG A 3 23.93 22.35 63.34
C ARG A 3 24.02 22.58 61.83
N ILE A 4 24.99 23.37 61.35
CA ILE A 4 25.21 23.63 59.90
C ILE A 4 26.05 22.51 59.26
N VAL A 5 26.93 21.86 60.04
CA VAL A 5 27.81 20.79 59.52
C VAL A 5 27.04 19.49 59.22
N LEU A 6 25.94 19.19 59.93
CA LEU A 6 25.14 18.01 59.61
C LEU A 6 24.34 18.15 58.31
N TYR A 7 23.83 19.33 57.96
CA TYR A 7 23.11 19.52 56.70
C TYR A 7 24.04 19.49 55.48
N PHE A 8 25.29 19.94 55.62
CA PHE A 8 26.27 19.88 54.53
C PHE A 8 26.73 18.44 54.23
N ILE A 9 26.78 17.57 55.23
CA ILE A 9 27.15 16.15 55.05
C ILE A 9 25.99 15.37 54.40
N SER A 10 24.73 15.69 54.71
CA SER A 10 23.57 15.04 54.09
C SER A 10 23.40 15.39 52.60
N VAL A 11 23.76 16.61 52.17
CA VAL A 11 23.66 17.04 50.77
C VAL A 11 24.78 16.44 49.90
N ILE A 12 25.97 16.22 50.47
CA ILE A 12 27.09 15.58 49.75
C ILE A 12 26.86 14.08 49.55
N VAL A 13 26.20 13.40 50.49
CA VAL A 13 25.88 11.96 50.36
C VAL A 13 24.71 11.71 49.39
N LEU A 14 23.79 12.67 49.19
CA LEU A 14 22.76 12.58 48.14
C LEU A 14 23.27 12.89 46.71
N CYS A 15 24.43 13.53 46.57
CA CYS A 15 25.03 13.83 45.24
C CYS A 15 26.03 12.77 44.75
N SER A 16 26.24 11.69 45.50
CA SER A 16 27.18 10.60 45.15
C SER A 16 26.49 9.26 44.93
N ILE A 17 25.29 9.27 44.35
CA ILE A 17 24.75 8.06 43.71
C ILE A 17 25.53 7.90 42.41
N PRO A 18 26.34 6.84 42.23
CA PRO A 18 26.92 6.57 40.93
C PRO A 18 25.76 6.42 39.95
N ARG A 19 25.68 7.31 38.95
CA ARG A 19 24.86 7.03 37.78
C ARG A 19 25.39 5.71 37.22
N ILE A 20 24.55 4.68 37.22
CA ILE A 20 24.82 3.46 36.48
C ILE A 20 24.75 3.86 35.01
N SER A 21 25.88 4.29 34.46
CA SER A 21 26.03 4.40 33.01
C SER A 21 26.11 2.96 32.51
N TYR A 22 25.07 2.50 31.81
CA TYR A 22 25.16 1.26 31.04
C TYR A 22 26.29 1.46 30.02
N SER A 23 27.34 0.64 30.10
CA SER A 23 28.39 0.68 29.10
C SER A 23 27.82 0.07 27.81
N GLN A 24 27.68 0.88 26.77
CA GLN A 24 27.49 0.35 25.42
C GLN A 24 28.69 -0.54 25.09
N ILE A 25 28.44 -1.66 24.43
CA ILE A 25 29.46 -2.63 24.06
C ILE A 25 29.68 -2.52 22.56
N ALA A 26 30.92 -2.25 22.14
CA ALA A 26 31.34 -2.44 20.76
C ALA A 26 32.22 -3.68 20.65
N ILE A 27 31.96 -4.51 19.64
CA ILE A 27 32.78 -5.65 19.24
C ILE A 27 33.25 -5.37 17.81
N ASN A 28 34.41 -4.74 17.69
CA ASN A 28 35.02 -4.39 16.42
C ASN A 28 36.55 -4.46 16.49
N SER A 29 37.20 -4.50 15.34
CA SER A 29 38.66 -4.56 15.23
C SER A 29 39.34 -3.21 15.06
N ASP A 30 38.56 -2.14 14.84
CA ASP A 30 39.02 -0.78 14.56
C ASP A 30 38.95 0.15 15.79
N GLY A 31 38.33 -0.30 16.88
CA GLY A 31 38.26 0.44 18.14
C GLY A 31 37.29 1.62 18.11
N ILE A 32 36.40 1.66 17.11
CA ILE A 32 35.35 2.68 17.02
C ILE A 32 34.38 2.48 18.18
N LYS A 33 33.91 3.60 18.77
CA LYS A 33 32.91 3.55 19.84
C LYS A 33 31.56 3.09 19.26
N PRO A 34 30.76 2.35 20.04
CA PRO A 34 29.43 1.95 19.60
C PRO A 34 28.59 3.19 19.26
N ASP A 35 27.71 3.07 18.26
CA ASP A 35 26.77 4.14 17.91
C ASP A 35 25.98 4.61 19.15
N SER A 36 25.68 5.90 19.24
CA SER A 36 24.98 6.50 20.38
C SER A 36 23.56 5.91 20.61
N SER A 37 22.98 5.28 19.60
CA SER A 37 21.68 4.59 19.68
C SER A 37 21.80 3.10 20.04
N ALA A 38 23.00 2.50 20.00
CA ALA A 38 23.19 1.06 20.15
C ALA A 38 23.71 0.67 21.54
N MET A 39 23.08 -0.31 22.19
CA MET A 39 23.64 -0.91 23.43
C MET A 39 24.70 -1.98 23.12
N LEU A 40 24.60 -2.62 21.96
CA LEU A 40 25.56 -3.57 21.40
C LEU A 40 25.78 -3.22 19.92
N ASP A 41 27.03 -2.96 19.55
CA ASP A 41 27.47 -2.66 18.18
C ASP A 41 28.52 -3.70 17.76
N VAL A 42 28.31 -4.40 16.65
CA VAL A 42 29.21 -5.46 16.17
C VAL A 42 29.60 -5.15 14.74
N GLN A 43 30.89 -4.88 14.51
CA GLN A 43 31.41 -4.55 13.20
C GLN A 43 32.60 -5.47 12.86
N SER A 44 32.47 -6.22 11.77
CA SER A 44 33.55 -7.04 11.24
C SER A 44 33.43 -7.19 9.73
N ALA A 45 34.58 -7.11 9.04
CA ALA A 45 34.65 -7.30 7.59
C ALA A 45 34.74 -8.80 7.19
N THR A 46 34.95 -9.70 8.15
CA THR A 46 35.26 -11.12 7.87
C THR A 46 34.49 -12.11 8.73
N GLN A 47 33.78 -11.65 9.76
CA GLN A 47 33.04 -12.48 10.71
C GLN A 47 31.63 -11.90 10.89
N GLY A 48 30.66 -12.76 11.21
CA GLY A 48 29.28 -12.35 11.48
C GLY A 48 28.86 -12.62 12.92
N LEU A 49 27.65 -12.19 13.27
CA LEU A 49 27.02 -12.53 14.54
C LEU A 49 26.27 -13.86 14.43
N LEU A 50 26.57 -14.80 15.33
CA LEU A 50 25.86 -16.08 15.41
C LEU A 50 24.85 -16.02 16.55
N LEU A 51 23.56 -16.01 16.20
CA LEU A 51 22.46 -16.04 17.17
C LEU A 51 22.27 -17.45 17.76
N PRO A 52 21.60 -17.58 18.93
CA PRO A 52 21.28 -18.89 19.50
C PRO A 52 20.57 -19.78 18.47
N ARG A 53 21.08 -21.02 18.31
CA ARG A 53 20.55 -22.00 17.34
C ARG A 53 19.77 -23.06 18.09
N LEU A 54 18.47 -23.14 17.85
CA LEU A 54 17.55 -24.01 18.57
C LEU A 54 16.71 -24.83 17.59
N THR A 55 16.36 -26.05 17.93
CA THR A 55 15.25 -26.75 17.27
C THR A 55 13.92 -26.09 17.64
N THR A 56 12.86 -26.40 16.91
CA THR A 56 11.50 -25.90 17.17
C THR A 56 11.07 -26.27 18.60
N ASP A 57 11.27 -27.54 18.99
CA ASP A 57 10.99 -28.01 20.35
C ASP A 57 11.80 -27.27 21.43
N GLN A 58 13.06 -26.93 21.16
CA GLN A 58 13.92 -26.20 22.10
C GLN A 58 13.51 -24.73 22.24
N ARG A 59 13.08 -24.10 21.14
CA ARG A 59 12.53 -22.74 21.14
C ARG A 59 11.21 -22.71 21.93
N ASP A 60 10.30 -23.65 21.68
CA ASP A 60 8.99 -23.70 22.34
C ASP A 60 9.09 -24.07 23.83
N ALA A 61 10.21 -24.67 24.24
CA ALA A 61 10.53 -24.91 25.65
C ALA A 61 10.97 -23.64 26.42
N ILE A 62 11.25 -22.51 25.74
CA ILE A 62 11.60 -21.25 26.41
C ILE A 62 10.38 -20.72 27.15
N GLN A 63 10.46 -20.70 28.48
CA GLN A 63 9.42 -20.15 29.34
C GLN A 63 9.55 -18.62 29.39
N GLN A 64 8.46 -17.90 29.08
CA GLN A 64 8.40 -16.43 29.11
C GLN A 64 9.53 -15.74 28.33
N PRO A 65 9.67 -16.01 27.01
CA PRO A 65 10.63 -15.29 26.19
C PRO A 65 10.37 -13.78 26.24
N ALA A 66 11.44 -12.99 26.23
CA ALA A 66 11.35 -11.53 26.23
C ALA A 66 11.02 -11.02 24.82
N ASP A 67 10.31 -9.90 24.73
CA ASP A 67 10.05 -9.22 23.46
C ASP A 67 11.39 -8.84 22.79
N GLY A 68 11.48 -9.13 21.49
CA GLY A 68 12.69 -8.93 20.70
C GLY A 68 13.75 -10.03 20.86
N LEU A 69 13.45 -11.13 21.57
CA LEU A 69 14.37 -12.28 21.64
C LEU A 69 14.52 -12.93 20.26
N MET A 70 15.73 -12.92 19.71
CA MET A 70 16.04 -13.47 18.38
C MET A 70 16.79 -14.81 18.46
N ILE A 71 16.39 -15.77 17.62
CA ILE A 71 17.02 -17.10 17.49
C ILE A 71 17.08 -17.52 16.02
N PHE A 72 17.97 -18.45 15.69
CA PHE A 72 17.95 -19.16 14.41
C PHE A 72 17.40 -20.57 14.61
N ASN A 73 16.24 -20.86 14.03
CA ASN A 73 15.61 -22.17 14.16
C ASN A 73 16.27 -23.17 13.21
N THR A 74 16.83 -24.26 13.76
CA THR A 74 17.59 -25.23 12.99
C THR A 74 16.75 -26.26 12.25
N ASP A 75 15.47 -26.41 12.60
CA ASP A 75 14.57 -27.32 11.88
C ASP A 75 14.00 -26.63 10.64
N THR A 76 13.53 -25.39 10.81
CA THR A 76 12.94 -24.58 9.74
C THR A 76 13.98 -23.81 8.92
N LYS A 77 15.21 -23.66 9.44
CA LYS A 77 16.33 -22.90 8.83
C LYS A 77 16.04 -21.40 8.68
N ILE A 78 15.19 -20.84 9.52
CA ILE A 78 14.82 -19.41 9.47
C ILE A 78 15.29 -18.65 10.72
N LEU A 79 15.40 -17.33 10.57
CA LEU A 79 15.65 -16.41 11.67
C LEU A 79 14.32 -16.02 12.30
N GLU A 80 14.15 -16.18 13.61
CA GLU A 80 12.88 -15.90 14.30
C GLU A 80 13.09 -14.88 15.43
N ALA A 81 12.08 -14.05 15.70
CA ALA A 81 12.02 -13.17 16.87
C ALA A 81 10.73 -13.35 17.66
N PHE A 82 10.79 -13.26 18.99
CA PHE A 82 9.60 -13.26 19.83
C PHE A 82 8.99 -11.86 19.94
N SER A 83 7.68 -11.75 19.74
CA SER A 83 6.90 -10.51 19.86
C SER A 83 5.67 -10.77 20.74
N GLY A 84 5.74 -10.42 22.02
CA GLY A 84 4.66 -10.45 23.03
C GLY A 84 4.17 -11.84 23.40
N ASN A 85 3.72 -12.58 22.41
CA ASN A 85 2.95 -13.81 22.51
C ASN A 85 3.23 -14.80 21.36
N THR A 86 4.06 -14.46 20.36
CA THR A 86 4.38 -15.37 19.25
C THR A 86 5.83 -15.27 18.77
N TRP A 87 6.33 -16.34 18.15
CA TRP A 87 7.58 -16.34 17.39
C TRP A 87 7.28 -16.00 15.91
N THR A 88 7.99 -15.02 15.37
CA THR A 88 7.80 -14.49 14.02
C THR A 88 9.05 -14.71 13.17
N ASP A 89 8.87 -15.18 11.93
CA ASP A 89 9.96 -15.29 10.94
C ASP A 89 10.40 -13.90 10.44
N LEU A 90 11.68 -13.59 10.64
CA LEU A 90 12.33 -12.35 10.21
C LEU A 90 12.86 -12.43 8.76
N ASN A 91 12.97 -13.63 8.18
CA ASN A 91 13.32 -13.84 6.78
C ASN A 91 12.09 -13.85 5.86
N ARG A 92 10.91 -13.59 6.39
CA ARG A 92 9.72 -13.38 5.58
C ARG A 92 9.98 -12.14 4.71
N LYS A 93 10.49 -12.35 3.50
CA LYS A 93 10.04 -11.51 2.38
C LYS A 93 8.53 -11.57 2.51
N LYS A 94 7.90 -10.42 2.71
CA LYS A 94 6.47 -10.28 2.41
C LYS A 94 6.31 -11.00 1.08
N THR A 95 5.65 -12.15 1.08
CA THR A 95 5.45 -12.89 -0.17
C THR A 95 4.73 -11.89 -1.03
N SER A 96 5.40 -11.38 -2.07
CA SER A 96 4.75 -10.56 -3.07
C SER A 96 3.48 -11.31 -3.43
N ALA A 97 2.34 -10.66 -3.27
CA ALA A 97 1.06 -11.29 -3.57
C ALA A 97 1.17 -11.93 -4.96
N ILE A 98 0.66 -13.15 -5.10
CA ILE A 98 0.63 -13.80 -6.41
C ILE A 98 -0.34 -12.98 -7.25
N ILE A 99 0.19 -12.09 -8.08
CA ILE A 99 -0.59 -11.28 -9.01
C ILE A 99 -0.97 -12.19 -10.16
N CYS A 100 -2.21 -12.66 -10.15
CA CYS A 100 -2.63 -13.60 -11.16
C CYS A 100 -2.56 -13.00 -12.57
N GLY A 101 -1.87 -13.68 -13.49
CA GLY A 101 -1.59 -13.16 -14.84
C GLY A 101 -0.24 -12.47 -14.98
N VAL A 102 0.46 -12.19 -13.87
CA VAL A 102 1.75 -11.48 -13.87
C VAL A 102 2.82 -12.30 -13.13
N SER A 103 2.48 -12.85 -11.97
CA SER A 103 3.40 -13.65 -11.16
C SER A 103 3.74 -14.98 -11.82
N THR A 104 4.96 -15.43 -11.58
CA THR A 104 5.45 -16.75 -11.94
C THR A 104 5.74 -17.57 -10.70
N ILE A 105 5.60 -18.90 -10.82
CA ILE A 105 5.79 -19.86 -9.73
C ILE A 105 6.82 -20.89 -10.17
N ASP A 106 7.92 -20.98 -9.43
CA ASP A 106 8.93 -22.02 -9.65
C ASP A 106 8.57 -23.27 -8.85
N PHE A 107 8.33 -24.38 -9.54
CA PHE A 107 7.95 -25.65 -8.91
C PHE A 107 8.45 -26.85 -9.71
N GLY A 108 9.07 -27.83 -9.03
CA GLY A 108 9.58 -29.04 -9.68
C GLY A 108 10.62 -28.79 -10.79
N GLY A 109 11.36 -27.66 -10.71
CA GLY A 109 12.32 -27.25 -11.74
C GLY A 109 11.71 -26.61 -12.99
N ILE A 110 10.41 -26.26 -12.95
CA ILE A 110 9.69 -25.60 -14.03
C ILE A 110 9.13 -24.28 -13.50
N THR A 111 9.24 -23.21 -14.30
CA THR A 111 8.59 -21.92 -14.04
C THR A 111 7.22 -21.89 -14.71
N TYR A 112 6.17 -21.80 -13.91
CA TYR A 112 4.78 -21.68 -14.34
C TYR A 112 4.38 -20.21 -14.36
N ASN A 113 3.61 -19.77 -15.35
CA ASN A 113 2.89 -18.51 -15.21
C ASN A 113 1.53 -18.76 -14.54
N THR A 114 0.87 -17.67 -14.15
CA THR A 114 -0.47 -17.69 -13.57
C THR A 114 -1.49 -17.12 -14.57
N VAL A 115 -2.74 -17.57 -14.48
CA VAL A 115 -3.83 -17.12 -15.37
C VAL A 115 -5.15 -17.02 -14.61
N MET A 116 -5.84 -15.89 -14.80
CA MET A 116 -7.18 -15.68 -14.24
C MET A 116 -8.25 -16.36 -15.09
N HIS A 117 -9.17 -17.07 -14.42
CA HIS A 117 -10.36 -17.63 -15.05
C HIS A 117 -11.51 -17.71 -14.06
N ASN A 118 -12.66 -17.10 -14.42
CA ASN A 118 -13.88 -17.01 -13.61
C ASN A 118 -13.61 -16.57 -12.16
N GLY A 119 -12.87 -15.47 -12.02
CA GLY A 119 -12.55 -14.90 -10.72
C GLY A 119 -11.41 -15.60 -9.99
N ARG A 120 -10.99 -16.82 -10.36
CA ARG A 120 -9.94 -17.56 -9.64
C ARG A 120 -8.61 -17.57 -10.37
N CYS A 121 -7.52 -17.70 -9.61
CA CYS A 121 -6.18 -17.84 -10.16
C CYS A 121 -5.76 -19.30 -10.37
N TRP A 122 -5.27 -19.61 -11.56
CA TRP A 122 -4.86 -20.96 -11.98
C TRP A 122 -3.42 -20.93 -12.49
N LEU A 123 -2.73 -22.08 -12.44
CA LEU A 123 -1.49 -22.24 -13.19
C LEU A 123 -1.80 -22.29 -14.69
N ASP A 124 -0.93 -21.68 -15.50
CA ASP A 124 -1.10 -21.58 -16.97
C ASP A 124 -0.98 -22.93 -17.71
N ARG A 125 -0.40 -23.95 -17.06
CA ARG A 125 -0.27 -25.32 -17.58
C ARG A 125 -0.43 -26.40 -16.50
N ASN A 126 -0.58 -27.65 -16.92
CA ASN A 126 -0.67 -28.80 -16.02
C ASN A 126 0.66 -29.01 -15.30
N ILE A 127 0.63 -29.54 -14.07
CA ILE A 127 1.86 -29.88 -13.36
C ILE A 127 2.70 -30.86 -14.18
N GLY A 128 3.97 -30.53 -14.40
CA GLY A 128 4.92 -31.29 -15.20
C GLY A 128 4.93 -30.96 -16.70
N ALA A 129 4.04 -30.07 -17.18
CA ALA A 129 4.03 -29.65 -18.57
C ALA A 129 5.17 -28.66 -18.83
N THR A 130 5.90 -28.84 -19.92
CA THR A 130 7.05 -27.98 -20.27
C THR A 130 6.63 -26.68 -20.95
N GLN A 131 5.41 -26.62 -21.50
CA GLN A 131 4.83 -25.43 -22.12
C GLN A 131 3.32 -25.33 -21.89
N VAL A 132 2.76 -24.13 -22.05
CA VAL A 132 1.31 -23.98 -22.26
C VAL A 132 0.94 -24.67 -23.55
N ALA A 133 -0.13 -25.47 -23.55
CA ALA A 133 -0.53 -26.25 -24.70
C ALA A 133 -0.83 -25.34 -25.91
N THR A 134 -0.15 -25.58 -27.03
CA THR A 134 -0.36 -24.81 -28.27
C THR A 134 -1.41 -25.44 -29.19
N ALA A 135 -1.80 -26.68 -28.92
CA ALA A 135 -2.88 -27.40 -29.59
C ALA A 135 -3.54 -28.37 -28.60
N ILE A 136 -4.79 -28.76 -28.88
CA ILE A 136 -5.55 -29.67 -28.00
C ILE A 136 -4.85 -31.01 -27.75
N ASN A 137 -4.04 -31.47 -28.72
CA ASN A 137 -3.27 -32.72 -28.66
C ASN A 137 -1.75 -32.48 -28.43
N ASP A 138 -1.37 -31.35 -27.87
CA ASP A 138 0.03 -31.01 -27.60
C ASP A 138 0.59 -31.82 -26.41
N SER A 139 1.40 -32.83 -26.74
CA SER A 139 2.03 -33.71 -25.74
C SER A 139 2.92 -32.98 -24.72
N GLN A 140 3.47 -31.81 -25.06
CA GLN A 140 4.27 -31.01 -24.13
C GLN A 140 3.41 -30.25 -23.10
N GLY A 141 2.12 -30.10 -23.37
CA GLY A 141 1.12 -29.49 -22.49
C GLY A 141 0.38 -30.48 -21.57
N PHE A 142 0.53 -31.79 -21.77
CA PHE A 142 -0.26 -32.80 -21.04
C PHE A 142 0.08 -32.87 -19.54
N GLY A 143 1.34 -32.67 -19.19
CA GLY A 143 1.83 -32.79 -17.81
C GLY A 143 1.95 -34.24 -17.35
N TYR A 144 2.02 -34.43 -16.03
CA TYR A 144 2.19 -35.73 -15.39
C TYR A 144 0.86 -36.37 -14.94
N TYR A 145 0.87 -37.67 -14.63
CA TYR A 145 -0.35 -38.45 -14.35
C TYR A 145 -0.39 -38.97 -12.91
N PHE A 146 -1.10 -38.26 -12.04
CA PHE A 146 -1.12 -38.52 -10.61
C PHE A 146 -2.21 -39.53 -10.21
N GLN A 147 -1.90 -40.43 -9.27
CA GLN A 147 -2.92 -41.23 -8.57
C GLN A 147 -3.54 -40.36 -7.47
N TRP A 148 -4.86 -40.43 -7.31
CA TRP A 148 -5.59 -39.51 -6.44
C TRP A 148 -5.13 -39.62 -4.99
N GLY A 149 -4.79 -38.50 -4.35
CA GLY A 149 -4.36 -38.45 -2.95
C GLY A 149 -2.87 -38.70 -2.72
N ARG A 150 -2.07 -38.95 -3.76
CA ARG A 150 -0.61 -39.03 -3.64
C ARG A 150 0.05 -37.65 -3.71
N ALA A 151 1.16 -37.50 -3.00
CA ALA A 151 2.06 -36.38 -3.15
C ALA A 151 2.85 -36.47 -4.47
N ASP A 152 3.56 -35.41 -4.83
CA ASP A 152 4.59 -35.45 -5.88
C ASP A 152 5.81 -36.25 -5.37
N ASP A 153 5.72 -37.58 -5.43
CA ASP A 153 6.76 -38.55 -5.02
C ASP A 153 7.47 -39.20 -6.23
N GLY A 154 7.17 -38.72 -7.44
CA GLY A 154 7.69 -39.22 -8.71
C GLY A 154 6.82 -40.26 -9.42
N HIS A 155 5.81 -40.87 -8.77
CA HIS A 155 4.94 -41.86 -9.42
C HIS A 155 4.24 -41.37 -10.70
N GLN A 156 3.98 -40.06 -10.76
CA GLN A 156 3.30 -39.39 -11.85
C GLN A 156 4.12 -39.34 -13.15
N HIS A 157 5.45 -39.48 -13.04
CA HIS A 157 6.36 -39.33 -14.16
C HIS A 157 6.28 -40.55 -15.10
N PRO A 158 6.06 -40.38 -16.41
CA PRO A 158 5.88 -41.50 -17.35
C PRO A 158 7.06 -42.47 -17.44
N ALA A 159 8.29 -41.98 -17.20
CA ALA A 159 9.50 -42.80 -17.21
C ALA A 159 9.64 -43.72 -15.98
N ASN A 160 8.88 -43.48 -14.91
CA ASN A 160 8.95 -44.30 -13.71
C ASN A 160 8.08 -45.57 -13.85
N GLY A 161 8.62 -46.68 -13.35
CA GLY A 161 8.04 -48.01 -13.48
C GLY A 161 6.73 -48.20 -12.72
N THR A 162 6.15 -49.39 -12.86
CA THR A 162 4.90 -49.78 -12.19
C THR A 162 5.15 -50.84 -11.12
N THR A 163 4.24 -50.95 -10.16
CA THR A 163 4.24 -52.04 -9.16
C THR A 163 2.80 -52.48 -8.89
N SER A 164 2.60 -53.76 -8.58
CA SER A 164 1.30 -54.27 -8.13
C SER A 164 1.16 -54.30 -6.60
N THR A 165 2.23 -53.96 -5.87
CA THR A 165 2.22 -53.88 -4.41
C THR A 165 1.48 -52.64 -3.95
N VAL A 166 0.31 -52.83 -3.33
CA VAL A 166 -0.50 -51.75 -2.74
C VAL A 166 0.19 -51.19 -1.50
N ALA A 167 0.19 -49.87 -1.35
CA ALA A 167 0.81 -49.19 -0.21
C ALA A 167 -0.03 -49.37 1.06
N ASN A 168 0.61 -49.43 2.22
CA ASN A 168 -0.05 -49.47 3.53
C ASN A 168 0.07 -48.14 4.30
N THR A 169 0.75 -47.15 3.73
CA THR A 169 0.93 -45.79 4.26
C THR A 169 0.65 -44.76 3.17
N SER A 170 0.37 -43.52 3.58
CA SER A 170 0.17 -42.39 2.65
C SER A 170 1.47 -41.89 2.01
N THR A 171 2.61 -42.49 2.38
CA THR A 171 3.98 -42.22 1.90
C THR A 171 4.68 -43.54 1.58
N PRO A 172 4.47 -44.12 0.39
CA PRO A 172 4.94 -45.46 0.00
C PRO A 172 6.47 -45.63 -0.03
N GLY A 173 7.23 -44.53 -0.04
CA GLY A 173 8.70 -44.55 -0.07
C GLY A 173 9.30 -44.91 -1.42
N HIS A 174 8.52 -44.90 -2.50
CA HIS A 174 8.99 -45.19 -3.86
C HIS A 174 8.20 -44.41 -4.92
N SER A 175 8.81 -44.21 -6.08
CA SER A 175 8.23 -43.49 -7.23
C SER A 175 7.52 -44.40 -8.25
N SER A 176 7.21 -45.66 -7.92
CA SER A 176 6.46 -46.54 -8.82
C SER A 176 4.96 -46.27 -8.81
N PHE A 177 4.34 -46.30 -9.99
CA PHE A 177 2.89 -46.19 -10.17
C PHE A 177 2.19 -47.51 -9.80
N ILE A 178 1.21 -47.47 -8.89
CA ILE A 178 0.61 -48.69 -8.33
C ILE A 178 -0.57 -49.19 -9.17
N LEU A 179 -0.54 -50.48 -9.53
CA LEU A 179 -1.54 -51.19 -10.33
C LEU A 179 -2.28 -52.23 -9.45
N PRO A 180 -3.29 -51.82 -8.65
CA PRO A 180 -4.02 -52.74 -7.79
C PRO A 180 -4.86 -53.74 -8.60
N SER A 181 -4.84 -55.01 -8.20
CA SER A 181 -5.56 -56.09 -8.88
C SER A 181 -6.95 -56.39 -8.31
N SER A 182 -7.38 -55.69 -7.25
CA SER A 182 -8.66 -55.95 -6.58
C SER A 182 -9.38 -54.66 -6.15
N PRO A 183 -10.73 -54.68 -6.06
CA PRO A 183 -11.51 -53.57 -5.51
C PRO A 183 -11.06 -53.18 -4.09
N PRO A 184 -11.11 -51.88 -3.71
CA PRO A 184 -11.76 -50.77 -4.41
C PRO A 184 -10.92 -50.11 -5.53
N TYR A 185 -9.80 -50.72 -5.95
CA TYR A 185 -8.85 -50.16 -6.92
C TYR A 185 -8.27 -48.82 -6.46
N ASP A 186 -7.69 -48.86 -5.28
CA ASP A 186 -6.90 -47.78 -4.70
C ASP A 186 -5.42 -48.17 -4.68
N TRP A 187 -4.54 -47.17 -4.74
CA TRP A 187 -3.11 -47.38 -4.58
C TRP A 187 -2.71 -47.65 -3.12
N GLN A 188 -3.62 -47.41 -2.16
CA GLN A 188 -3.41 -47.66 -0.73
C GLN A 188 -4.51 -48.53 -0.10
N ASP A 189 -4.12 -49.37 0.87
CA ASP A 189 -5.00 -50.09 1.78
C ASP A 189 -4.46 -49.99 3.24
N PRO A 190 -5.18 -49.34 4.17
CA PRO A 190 -6.54 -48.82 4.07
C PRO A 190 -6.66 -47.56 3.19
N GLN A 191 -7.83 -47.38 2.58
CA GLN A 191 -8.16 -46.22 1.75
C GLN A 191 -8.37 -44.96 2.61
N HIS A 192 -7.74 -43.84 2.21
CA HIS A 192 -7.91 -42.52 2.84
C HIS A 192 -8.63 -41.53 1.93
N VAL A 193 -9.44 -40.64 2.52
CA VAL A 193 -10.31 -39.68 1.81
C VAL A 193 -9.91 -38.22 2.01
N ASP A 194 -8.95 -37.95 2.90
CA ASP A 194 -8.55 -36.63 3.36
C ASP A 194 -7.20 -36.15 2.80
N LEU A 195 -6.58 -36.92 1.89
CA LEU A 195 -5.19 -36.70 1.45
C LEU A 195 -4.98 -35.41 0.63
N TRP A 196 -5.96 -35.01 -0.19
CA TRP A 196 -5.97 -33.72 -0.92
C TRP A 196 -7.02 -32.73 -0.37
N GLY A 197 -7.66 -33.04 0.77
CA GLY A 197 -8.84 -32.34 1.29
C GLY A 197 -8.56 -31.04 2.08
N ILE A 198 -9.66 -30.37 2.47
CA ILE A 198 -9.75 -28.96 2.91
C ILE A 198 -9.13 -28.58 4.27
N HIS A 199 -8.53 -29.52 5.02
CA HIS A 199 -8.12 -29.21 6.41
C HIS A 199 -6.67 -29.48 6.80
N GLU A 200 -5.77 -29.85 5.88
CA GLU A 200 -4.33 -29.91 6.19
C GLU A 200 -3.41 -30.14 4.97
N TYR A 201 -3.95 -30.26 3.75
CA TYR A 201 -3.16 -30.44 2.51
C TYR A 201 -2.08 -31.56 2.57
N LYS A 202 -2.32 -32.63 3.34
CA LYS A 202 -1.31 -33.63 3.73
C LYS A 202 -0.44 -34.17 2.60
N ASN A 203 -1.03 -34.40 1.42
CA ASN A 203 -0.33 -34.91 0.23
C ASN A 203 -0.55 -33.98 -1.00
N ASN A 204 -0.62 -32.67 -0.80
CA ASN A 204 -0.83 -31.73 -1.89
C ASN A 204 0.29 -31.81 -2.95
N PRO A 205 -0.03 -32.12 -4.22
CA PRO A 205 0.96 -32.21 -5.29
C PRO A 205 1.19 -30.85 -5.98
N CYS A 206 0.49 -29.79 -5.57
CA CYS A 206 0.65 -28.44 -6.09
C CYS A 206 1.72 -27.65 -5.31
N PRO A 207 2.24 -26.55 -5.87
CA PRO A 207 3.13 -25.64 -5.16
C PRO A 207 2.52 -25.12 -3.85
N GLU A 208 3.35 -24.65 -2.93
CA GLU A 208 2.89 -23.98 -1.71
C GLU A 208 2.00 -22.76 -2.06
N GLY A 209 0.87 -22.60 -1.38
CA GLY A 209 -0.15 -21.59 -1.73
C GLY A 209 -1.16 -22.03 -2.80
N TRP A 210 -0.94 -23.18 -3.45
CA TRP A 210 -1.80 -23.74 -4.50
C TRP A 210 -2.36 -25.10 -4.09
N LYS A 211 -3.47 -25.52 -4.67
CA LYS A 211 -4.13 -26.81 -4.37
C LYS A 211 -4.73 -27.47 -5.62
N VAL A 212 -5.07 -28.75 -5.48
CA VAL A 212 -5.92 -29.45 -6.45
C VAL A 212 -7.35 -28.92 -6.31
N PRO A 213 -7.96 -28.39 -7.39
CA PRO A 213 -9.29 -27.79 -7.32
C PRO A 213 -10.35 -28.81 -6.91
N ASN A 214 -11.30 -28.39 -6.08
CA ASN A 214 -12.46 -29.20 -5.71
C ASN A 214 -13.53 -29.16 -6.82
N ILE A 215 -14.59 -29.94 -6.67
CA ILE A 215 -15.63 -30.03 -7.71
C ILE A 215 -16.43 -28.73 -7.89
N ILE A 216 -16.58 -27.93 -6.84
CA ILE A 216 -17.29 -26.63 -6.92
C ILE A 216 -16.48 -25.67 -7.78
N GLU A 217 -15.18 -25.53 -7.49
CA GLU A 217 -14.23 -24.70 -8.25
C GLU A 217 -14.15 -25.11 -9.72
N TRP A 218 -14.17 -26.42 -9.99
CA TRP A 218 -14.24 -26.93 -11.35
C TRP A 218 -15.56 -26.60 -12.05
N ASN A 219 -16.71 -26.80 -11.38
CA ASN A 219 -18.02 -26.47 -11.95
C ASN A 219 -18.13 -24.99 -12.30
N GLU A 220 -17.51 -24.10 -11.50
CA GLU A 220 -17.40 -22.68 -11.81
C GLU A 220 -16.58 -22.47 -13.10
N ALA A 221 -15.41 -23.11 -13.21
CA ALA A 221 -14.52 -22.98 -14.36
C ALA A 221 -15.17 -23.39 -15.70
N PHE A 222 -15.90 -24.50 -15.75
CA PHE A 222 -16.49 -25.00 -16.99
C PHE A 222 -17.97 -24.63 -17.20
N SER A 223 -18.51 -23.69 -16.42
CA SER A 223 -19.93 -23.30 -16.46
C SER A 223 -20.42 -22.84 -17.85
N THR A 224 -19.52 -22.39 -18.73
CA THR A 224 -19.81 -21.94 -20.10
C THR A 224 -19.33 -22.91 -21.19
N TRP A 225 -18.71 -24.03 -20.84
CA TRP A 225 -18.09 -24.95 -21.79
C TRP A 225 -19.03 -26.11 -22.16
N ASN A 226 -19.03 -26.48 -23.44
CA ASN A 226 -19.86 -27.57 -23.97
C ASN A 226 -19.03 -28.77 -24.42
N ASN A 227 -17.74 -28.59 -24.70
CA ASN A 227 -16.84 -29.63 -25.22
C ASN A 227 -15.35 -29.31 -24.93
N SER A 228 -14.45 -30.19 -25.36
CA SER A 228 -13.00 -30.05 -25.19
C SER A 228 -12.38 -28.88 -25.97
N THR A 229 -13.01 -28.43 -27.07
CA THR A 229 -12.58 -27.21 -27.79
C THR A 229 -12.80 -25.97 -26.93
N ASP A 230 -13.96 -25.84 -26.28
CA ASP A 230 -14.24 -24.70 -25.39
C ASP A 230 -13.25 -24.64 -24.21
N ALA A 231 -12.92 -25.80 -23.64
CA ALA A 231 -11.91 -25.92 -22.58
C ALA A 231 -10.51 -25.52 -23.06
N PHE A 232 -10.14 -25.87 -24.28
CA PHE A 232 -8.86 -25.49 -24.89
C PHE A 232 -8.82 -24.02 -25.34
N ASP A 233 -9.93 -23.46 -25.82
CA ASP A 233 -10.00 -22.07 -26.25
C ASP A 233 -10.04 -21.09 -25.06
N SER A 234 -10.47 -21.56 -23.89
CA SER A 234 -10.43 -20.82 -22.64
C SER A 234 -9.02 -20.33 -22.24
N PRO A 235 -8.89 -19.36 -21.31
CA PRO A 235 -7.61 -18.95 -20.76
C PRO A 235 -6.79 -20.11 -20.16
N LEU A 236 -7.43 -21.19 -19.71
CA LEU A 236 -6.75 -22.34 -19.07
C LEU A 236 -6.02 -23.25 -20.07
N LYS A 237 -6.30 -23.14 -21.38
CA LYS A 237 -5.65 -23.94 -22.44
C LYS A 237 -5.57 -25.43 -22.11
N LEU A 238 -6.69 -26.05 -21.71
CA LEU A 238 -6.69 -27.45 -21.24
C LEU A 238 -6.57 -28.44 -22.42
N PRO A 239 -5.47 -29.21 -22.53
CA PRO A 239 -5.34 -30.20 -23.60
C PRO A 239 -6.04 -31.54 -23.27
N GLU A 240 -6.19 -32.39 -24.29
CA GLU A 240 -6.66 -33.79 -24.20
C GLU A 240 -5.55 -34.75 -23.73
N GLY A 241 -4.93 -34.44 -22.59
CA GLY A 241 -3.85 -35.25 -22.01
C GLY A 241 -4.28 -36.64 -21.54
N GLY A 242 -5.58 -36.90 -21.38
CA GLY A 242 -6.14 -38.21 -21.06
C GLY A 242 -5.66 -38.81 -19.74
N HIS A 243 -5.25 -40.08 -19.72
CA HIS A 243 -4.97 -40.81 -18.47
C HIS A 243 -3.92 -41.91 -18.57
N ARG A 244 -3.37 -42.29 -17.42
CA ARG A 244 -2.56 -43.51 -17.20
C ARG A 244 -3.42 -44.60 -16.55
N SER A 245 -3.46 -45.77 -17.18
CA SER A 245 -4.27 -46.92 -16.78
C SER A 245 -3.71 -47.60 -15.52
N TYR A 246 -4.59 -47.91 -14.56
CA TYR A 246 -4.24 -48.68 -13.37
C TYR A 246 -4.19 -50.21 -13.62
N ILE A 247 -4.56 -50.66 -14.83
CA ILE A 247 -4.57 -52.09 -15.19
C ILE A 247 -3.17 -52.53 -15.64
N ASP A 248 -2.54 -51.71 -16.48
CA ASP A 248 -1.32 -52.06 -17.20
C ASP A 248 -0.31 -50.91 -17.30
N GLY A 249 -0.63 -49.72 -16.76
CA GLY A 249 0.23 -48.54 -16.82
C GLY A 249 0.24 -47.82 -18.17
N SER A 250 -0.57 -48.24 -19.14
CA SER A 250 -0.66 -47.64 -20.48
C SER A 250 -1.26 -46.23 -20.47
N PHE A 251 -0.92 -45.41 -21.46
CA PHE A 251 -1.43 -44.04 -21.62
C PHE A 251 -2.48 -43.97 -22.73
N ALA A 252 -3.54 -43.19 -22.52
CA ALA A 252 -4.54 -42.87 -23.54
C ALA A 252 -4.80 -41.36 -23.54
N THR A 253 -4.73 -40.70 -24.71
CA THR A 253 -4.66 -39.22 -24.86
C THR A 253 -5.74 -38.67 -25.81
N ASN A 254 -6.95 -39.22 -25.76
CA ASN A 254 -8.06 -38.87 -26.66
C ASN A 254 -9.21 -38.16 -25.93
N SER A 255 -8.92 -37.60 -24.75
CA SER A 255 -9.91 -36.92 -23.91
C SER A 255 -9.21 -36.02 -22.90
N ALA A 256 -9.88 -34.96 -22.48
CA ALA A 256 -9.36 -34.07 -21.45
C ALA A 256 -9.95 -34.52 -20.11
N ALA A 257 -9.09 -34.96 -19.19
CA ALA A 257 -9.50 -35.59 -17.95
C ALA A 257 -8.62 -35.11 -16.80
N TYR A 258 -9.22 -34.52 -15.76
CA TYR A 258 -8.47 -33.91 -14.66
C TYR A 258 -9.00 -34.37 -13.31
N TRP A 259 -8.09 -34.54 -12.36
CA TRP A 259 -8.50 -34.80 -10.99
C TRP A 259 -9.17 -33.60 -10.34
N THR A 260 -10.11 -33.89 -9.43
CA THR A 260 -10.54 -32.92 -8.41
C THR A 260 -10.12 -33.43 -7.04
N SER A 261 -10.02 -32.54 -6.05
CA SER A 261 -9.79 -32.93 -4.65
C SER A 261 -11.03 -33.53 -3.98
N SER A 262 -12.19 -33.60 -4.67
CA SER A 262 -13.43 -34.12 -4.10
C SER A 262 -13.57 -35.64 -4.21
N THR A 263 -13.94 -36.28 -3.10
CA THR A 263 -14.17 -37.73 -3.06
C THR A 263 -15.60 -38.14 -3.47
N ASN A 264 -15.79 -39.40 -3.87
CA ASN A 264 -17.11 -39.98 -4.12
C ASN A 264 -17.13 -41.48 -3.74
N GLY A 265 -17.53 -41.77 -2.50
CA GLY A 265 -17.52 -43.12 -1.93
C GLY A 265 -16.13 -43.76 -2.03
N SER A 266 -16.08 -45.00 -2.56
CA SER A 266 -14.83 -45.75 -2.78
C SER A 266 -13.89 -45.19 -3.87
N GLY A 267 -14.24 -44.07 -4.51
CA GLY A 267 -13.44 -43.42 -5.55
C GLY A 267 -13.39 -41.91 -5.34
N SER A 268 -12.97 -41.20 -6.38
CA SER A 268 -12.89 -39.74 -6.40
C SER A 268 -13.53 -39.15 -7.64
N LYS A 269 -13.90 -37.87 -7.56
CA LYS A 269 -14.44 -37.14 -8.71
C LYS A 269 -13.31 -36.73 -9.64
N MET A 270 -13.58 -36.81 -10.92
CA MET A 270 -12.76 -36.23 -11.99
C MET A 270 -13.65 -35.43 -12.92
N VAL A 271 -13.09 -34.40 -13.54
CA VAL A 271 -13.75 -33.68 -14.63
C VAL A 271 -13.28 -34.24 -15.96
N PHE A 272 -14.21 -34.30 -16.90
CA PHE A 272 -14.01 -34.90 -18.21
C PHE A 272 -14.64 -34.02 -19.29
N PHE A 273 -13.89 -33.81 -20.36
CA PHE A 273 -14.31 -33.08 -21.53
C PHE A 273 -13.97 -33.90 -22.78
N ASP A 274 -14.94 -34.09 -23.66
CA ASP A 274 -14.76 -34.67 -24.98
C ASP A 274 -15.38 -33.76 -26.06
N ASN A 275 -15.40 -34.22 -27.31
CA ASN A 275 -15.91 -33.44 -28.43
C ASN A 275 -17.42 -33.15 -28.38
N ALA A 276 -18.15 -33.73 -27.42
CA ALA A 276 -19.61 -33.66 -27.35
C ALA A 276 -20.15 -33.22 -25.98
N SER A 277 -19.34 -33.26 -24.92
CA SER A 277 -19.83 -33.07 -23.56
C SER A 277 -18.77 -32.63 -22.56
N VAL A 278 -19.26 -31.99 -21.49
CA VAL A 278 -18.53 -31.63 -20.28
C VAL A 278 -19.24 -32.24 -19.09
N GLY A 279 -18.50 -32.88 -18.19
CA GLY A 279 -19.10 -33.49 -17.01
C GLY A 279 -18.10 -33.87 -15.93
N ASN A 280 -18.62 -34.33 -14.79
CA ASN A 280 -17.81 -34.92 -13.74
C ASN A 280 -18.30 -36.32 -13.39
N TYR A 281 -17.34 -37.23 -13.17
CA TYR A 281 -17.61 -38.64 -12.98
C TYR A 281 -16.82 -39.21 -11.81
N LYS A 282 -17.33 -40.30 -11.24
CA LYS A 282 -16.58 -41.11 -10.27
C LYS A 282 -15.55 -41.96 -11.00
N LYS A 283 -14.29 -41.94 -10.55
CA LYS A 283 -13.23 -42.86 -10.98
C LYS A 283 -12.46 -43.45 -9.80
N TYR A 284 -11.80 -44.58 -10.06
CA TYR A 284 -10.93 -45.26 -9.10
C TYR A 284 -9.65 -44.45 -8.85
N ARG A 285 -9.23 -44.37 -7.58
CA ARG A 285 -8.11 -43.51 -7.14
C ARG A 285 -6.75 -43.98 -7.68
N ALA A 286 -6.64 -45.25 -8.06
CA ALA A 286 -5.43 -45.78 -8.69
C ALA A 286 -5.20 -45.31 -10.14
N ARG A 287 -6.19 -44.70 -10.81
CA ARG A 287 -6.02 -44.18 -12.16
C ARG A 287 -5.18 -42.89 -12.14
N GLY A 288 -4.35 -42.70 -13.17
CA GLY A 288 -3.50 -41.51 -13.30
C GLY A 288 -4.17 -40.45 -14.14
N PHE A 289 -4.37 -39.24 -13.61
CA PHE A 289 -4.86 -38.09 -14.40
C PHE A 289 -3.96 -36.86 -14.19
N PRO A 290 -3.88 -35.96 -15.18
CA PRO A 290 -3.32 -34.63 -15.03
C PRO A 290 -3.94 -33.83 -13.88
N ILE A 291 -3.13 -32.92 -13.34
CA ILE A 291 -3.53 -31.94 -12.32
C ILE A 291 -3.31 -30.54 -12.87
N ARG A 292 -4.34 -29.71 -12.76
CA ARG A 292 -4.28 -28.26 -12.95
C ARG A 292 -4.50 -27.62 -11.58
N CYS A 293 -3.51 -26.86 -11.09
CA CYS A 293 -3.59 -26.27 -9.76
C CYS A 293 -4.33 -24.93 -9.78
N ILE A 294 -5.00 -24.65 -8.67
CA ILE A 294 -5.69 -23.39 -8.38
C ILE A 294 -5.15 -22.82 -7.08
N GLU A 295 -5.15 -21.51 -6.94
CA GLU A 295 -4.72 -20.85 -5.72
C GLU A 295 -5.63 -21.26 -4.53
N THR A 296 -5.03 -21.40 -3.33
CA THR A 296 -5.75 -21.84 -2.13
C THR A 296 -6.74 -20.81 -1.61
N VAL A 297 -6.48 -19.53 -1.90
CA VAL A 297 -7.39 -18.42 -1.62
C VAL A 297 -8.34 -18.29 -2.80
N ALA A 298 -9.65 -18.27 -2.52
CA ALA A 298 -10.60 -17.83 -3.51
C ALA A 298 -10.31 -16.34 -3.75
N ASN A 299 -9.88 -15.98 -4.96
CA ASN A 299 -10.17 -14.65 -5.48
C ASN A 299 -11.70 -14.62 -5.65
N GLU A 300 -12.41 -14.31 -4.56
CA GLU A 300 -13.80 -13.90 -4.65
C GLU A 300 -13.87 -12.68 -5.58
N PRO A 301 -14.98 -12.44 -6.31
CA PRO A 301 -15.14 -11.19 -7.04
C PRO A 301 -14.88 -10.05 -6.07
N PHE A 302 -13.86 -9.25 -6.38
CA PHE A 302 -13.30 -8.17 -5.56
C PHE A 302 -14.26 -7.65 -4.48
N SER A 303 -14.15 -8.14 -3.25
CA SER A 303 -14.78 -7.49 -2.11
C SER A 303 -13.90 -6.32 -1.69
N PHE A 304 -13.97 -5.25 -2.48
CA PHE A 304 -13.35 -3.99 -2.13
C PHE A 304 -14.08 -3.41 -0.92
N LEU A 305 -13.32 -3.02 0.12
CA LEU A 305 -13.91 -2.33 1.27
C LEU A 305 -14.07 -0.86 0.89
N SER A 306 -15.32 -0.42 0.83
CA SER A 306 -15.70 0.98 0.81
C SER A 306 -16.69 1.29 1.91
N ARG A 307 -16.55 2.49 2.48
CA ARG A 307 -17.45 3.06 3.48
C ARG A 307 -17.64 4.53 3.18
N ALA A 308 -18.88 4.97 3.12
CA ALA A 308 -19.24 6.39 3.13
C ALA A 308 -19.68 6.81 4.55
N TYR A 309 -19.22 8.00 4.97
CA TYR A 309 -19.54 8.64 6.24
C TYR A 309 -20.03 10.07 5.96
N GLY A 310 -21.31 10.31 6.18
CA GLY A 310 -21.87 11.65 6.11
C GLY A 310 -23.32 11.69 6.54
N GLY A 311 -23.90 12.88 6.45
CA GLY A 311 -25.25 13.21 6.87
C GLY A 311 -26.14 13.62 5.71
N THR A 312 -26.81 14.77 5.87
CA THR A 312 -27.74 15.30 4.86
C THR A 312 -27.13 16.34 3.96
N ASP A 313 -25.93 16.83 4.28
CA ASP A 313 -25.18 17.89 3.62
C ASP A 313 -23.74 17.41 3.34
N ASP A 314 -22.88 18.26 2.79
CA ASP A 314 -21.54 17.87 2.33
C ASP A 314 -20.61 17.47 3.49
N ASP A 315 -20.06 16.25 3.42
CA ASP A 315 -19.03 15.68 4.27
C ASP A 315 -17.88 15.19 3.39
N ARG A 316 -16.64 15.59 3.68
CA ARG A 316 -15.48 15.21 2.85
C ARG A 316 -14.28 14.87 3.72
N ALA A 317 -13.56 13.80 3.38
CA ALA A 317 -12.25 13.51 3.96
C ALA A 317 -11.15 13.91 2.98
N PHE A 318 -10.25 14.80 3.43
CA PHE A 318 -9.11 15.28 2.64
C PHE A 318 -7.78 14.65 3.08
N SER A 319 -7.74 14.04 4.25
CA SER A 319 -6.53 13.45 4.83
C SER A 319 -6.81 12.11 5.46
N LEU A 320 -5.84 11.22 5.36
CA LEU A 320 -5.84 9.88 5.93
C LEU A 320 -4.50 9.60 6.62
N ASP A 321 -4.56 8.91 7.76
CA ASP A 321 -3.38 8.38 8.44
C ASP A 321 -3.70 7.07 9.17
N GLN A 322 -2.69 6.23 9.41
CA GLN A 322 -2.85 4.93 10.10
C GLN A 322 -2.23 4.97 11.50
N ALA A 323 -3.01 4.56 12.50
CA ALA A 323 -2.57 4.43 13.88
C ALA A 323 -1.86 3.10 14.13
N SER A 324 -0.99 3.08 15.14
CA SER A 324 -0.21 1.90 15.54
C SER A 324 -1.04 0.71 16.02
N ASP A 325 -2.32 0.94 16.38
CA ASP A 325 -3.28 -0.11 16.72
C ASP A 325 -3.97 -0.72 15.47
N GLY A 326 -3.61 -0.26 14.26
CA GLY A 326 -4.18 -0.69 12.98
C GLY A 326 -5.47 0.04 12.60
N SER A 327 -5.95 0.99 13.41
CA SER A 327 -7.07 1.87 13.06
C SER A 327 -6.64 3.01 12.12
N PHE A 328 -7.61 3.68 11.53
CA PHE A 328 -7.40 4.77 10.57
C PHE A 328 -8.08 6.04 11.03
N VAL A 329 -7.47 7.16 10.68
CA VAL A 329 -7.96 8.50 11.00
C VAL A 329 -8.22 9.24 9.71
N LEU A 330 -9.46 9.69 9.53
CA LEU A 330 -9.86 10.52 8.40
C LEU A 330 -10.15 11.92 8.93
N ALA A 331 -9.69 12.94 8.21
CA ALA A 331 -9.99 14.33 8.53
C ALA A 331 -10.38 15.13 7.31
N GLY A 332 -11.25 16.10 7.50
CA GLY A 332 -11.69 17.01 6.46
C GLY A 332 -12.80 17.91 6.95
N MET A 333 -13.86 18.07 6.18
CA MET A 333 -14.94 19.01 6.50
C MET A 333 -16.29 18.31 6.62
N THR A 334 -17.18 18.89 7.41
CA THR A 334 -18.59 18.48 7.52
C THR A 334 -19.51 19.70 7.53
N ALA A 335 -20.52 19.71 6.67
CA ALA A 335 -21.65 20.65 6.74
C ALA A 335 -22.88 20.01 7.40
N SER A 336 -22.85 18.69 7.61
CA SER A 336 -23.93 17.93 8.23
C SER A 336 -23.90 17.98 9.76
N TYR A 337 -22.72 18.15 10.38
CA TYR A 337 -22.53 18.00 11.83
C TYR A 337 -21.76 19.15 12.45
N GLY A 338 -22.44 19.92 13.29
CA GLY A 338 -21.87 21.10 13.95
C GLY A 338 -22.82 22.28 13.75
N ALA A 339 -22.35 23.51 13.99
CA ALA A 339 -23.22 24.67 14.05
C ALA A 339 -22.83 25.75 13.04
N GLY A 340 -23.19 25.57 11.78
CA GLY A 340 -23.02 26.64 10.80
C GLY A 340 -22.90 26.11 9.38
N SER A 341 -21.79 26.46 8.74
CA SER A 341 -21.40 25.96 7.43
C SER A 341 -20.46 24.75 7.58
N ASN A 342 -19.36 24.67 6.83
CA ASN A 342 -18.43 23.56 7.01
C ASN A 342 -17.66 23.70 8.32
N ASP A 343 -17.49 22.58 9.02
CA ASP A 343 -16.77 22.42 10.27
C ASP A 343 -15.62 21.41 10.11
N PHE A 344 -14.57 21.49 10.94
CA PHE A 344 -13.51 20.47 10.93
C PHE A 344 -14.10 19.12 11.35
N LEU A 345 -13.90 18.08 10.55
CA LEU A 345 -14.31 16.71 10.83
C LEU A 345 -13.10 15.86 11.16
N LEU A 346 -13.20 15.05 12.23
CA LEU A 346 -12.29 13.95 12.54
C LEU A 346 -13.09 12.66 12.71
N LEU A 347 -12.72 11.62 11.98
CA LEU A 347 -13.26 10.27 12.11
C LEU A 347 -12.13 9.31 12.47
N LYS A 348 -12.39 8.40 13.40
CA LYS A 348 -11.55 7.24 13.67
C LYS A 348 -12.32 5.98 13.31
N VAL A 349 -11.72 5.13 12.49
CA VAL A 349 -12.34 3.90 11.98
C VAL A 349 -11.42 2.71 12.21
N ASP A 350 -11.98 1.52 12.43
CA ASP A 350 -11.21 0.28 12.51
C ASP A 350 -10.68 -0.17 11.13
N ALA A 351 -9.89 -1.24 11.10
CA ALA A 351 -9.32 -1.77 9.86
C ALA A 351 -10.36 -2.29 8.84
N THR A 352 -11.62 -2.44 9.25
CA THR A 352 -12.76 -2.80 8.41
C THR A 352 -13.65 -1.60 8.07
N GLY A 353 -13.23 -0.39 8.46
CA GLY A 353 -13.95 0.85 8.22
C GLY A 353 -15.17 1.05 9.12
N ASN A 354 -15.34 0.30 10.21
CA ASN A 354 -16.40 0.65 11.16
C ASN A 354 -15.96 1.86 11.98
N LEU A 355 -16.87 2.80 12.22
CA LEU A 355 -16.59 3.99 13.01
C LEU A 355 -16.38 3.62 14.48
N ASP A 356 -15.24 4.02 15.04
CA ASP A 356 -14.99 4.01 16.49
C ASP A 356 -15.56 5.30 17.12
N PHE A 357 -15.14 6.45 16.59
CA PHE A 357 -15.75 7.74 16.91
C PHE A 357 -15.66 8.71 15.75
N GLY A 358 -16.55 9.72 15.75
CA GLY A 358 -16.40 10.91 14.95
C GLY A 358 -16.68 12.16 15.78
N LYS A 359 -16.01 13.26 15.43
CA LYS A 359 -16.14 14.55 16.10
C LYS A 359 -16.06 15.68 15.08
N SER A 360 -16.89 16.71 15.28
CA SER A 360 -16.75 17.98 14.60
C SER A 360 -16.26 19.08 15.53
N TYR A 361 -15.53 20.06 14.99
CA TYR A 361 -14.95 21.18 15.72
C TYR A 361 -15.28 22.50 15.02
N ASP A 362 -15.96 23.38 15.74
CA ASP A 362 -16.61 24.59 15.22
C ASP A 362 -16.61 25.73 16.26
N GLU A 363 -16.77 26.97 15.76
CA GLU A 363 -17.48 28.04 16.46
C GLU A 363 -18.49 28.75 15.52
N ALA A 364 -19.71 28.97 16.03
CA ALA A 364 -20.86 29.50 15.29
C ALA A 364 -20.54 30.63 14.27
N ALA A 365 -20.84 30.32 13.00
CA ALA A 365 -20.92 31.17 11.81
C ALA A 365 -19.66 31.39 10.95
N ALA A 366 -18.52 30.74 11.25
CA ALA A 366 -17.36 30.73 10.34
C ALA A 366 -17.34 29.46 9.46
N ASN A 367 -16.76 29.56 8.26
CA ASN A 367 -16.51 28.39 7.41
C ASN A 367 -15.13 27.82 7.74
N ASN A 368 -15.08 26.57 8.20
CA ASN A 368 -13.91 25.86 8.67
C ASN A 368 -13.56 24.69 7.74
N ASP A 369 -12.56 24.89 6.87
CA ASP A 369 -12.09 23.86 5.95
C ASP A 369 -10.81 23.21 6.51
N CYS A 370 -10.86 21.93 6.92
CA CYS A 370 -9.66 21.16 7.26
C CYS A 370 -9.09 20.52 6.00
N TYR A 371 -7.78 20.64 5.78
CA TYR A 371 -7.12 20.09 4.59
C TYR A 371 -6.13 18.97 4.89
N SER A 372 -5.58 18.93 6.11
CA SER A 372 -4.62 17.88 6.49
C SER A 372 -4.72 17.53 7.96
N ALA A 373 -4.48 16.26 8.26
CA ALA A 373 -4.29 15.76 9.60
C ALA A 373 -3.16 14.72 9.64
N LYS A 374 -2.50 14.63 10.80
CA LYS A 374 -1.52 13.59 11.10
C LYS A 374 -1.73 13.05 12.49
N LEU A 375 -1.51 11.74 12.64
CA LEU A 375 -1.28 11.14 13.94
C LEU A 375 0.00 11.68 14.55
N THR A 376 -0.04 11.95 15.83
CA THR A 376 1.11 12.47 16.57
C THR A 376 1.73 11.37 17.42
N SER A 377 3.02 11.52 17.73
CA SER A 377 3.83 10.54 18.48
C SER A 377 3.29 10.19 19.88
N ASP A 378 2.39 11.01 20.41
CA ASP A 378 1.66 10.81 21.67
C ASP A 378 0.29 10.10 21.46
N ASN A 379 0.05 9.55 20.27
CA ASN A 379 -1.21 8.96 19.78
C ASN A 379 -2.38 9.95 19.67
N GLY A 380 -2.12 11.26 19.73
CA GLY A 380 -3.10 12.29 19.42
C GLY A 380 -3.18 12.61 17.92
N TYR A 381 -3.77 13.76 17.60
CA TYR A 381 -3.96 14.21 16.22
C TYR A 381 -3.63 15.71 16.07
N ILE A 382 -2.93 16.09 15.02
CA ILE A 382 -2.78 17.50 14.61
C ILE A 382 -3.56 17.73 13.32
N LEU A 383 -4.49 18.68 13.33
CA LEU A 383 -5.32 19.08 12.19
C LEU A 383 -4.98 20.51 11.78
N THR A 384 -5.08 20.79 10.49
CA THR A 384 -4.80 22.11 9.94
C THR A 384 -5.68 22.47 8.76
N GLY A 385 -5.94 23.77 8.61
CA GLY A 385 -6.72 24.31 7.50
C GLY A 385 -6.95 25.81 7.61
N GLY A 386 -8.19 26.24 7.38
CA GLY A 386 -8.60 27.63 7.48
C GLY A 386 -9.91 27.85 8.22
N THR A 387 -10.10 29.08 8.70
CA THR A 387 -11.34 29.59 9.28
C THR A 387 -11.62 30.98 8.71
N GLY A 388 -12.64 31.09 7.85
CA GLY A 388 -12.88 32.34 7.10
C GLY A 388 -11.66 32.72 6.22
N THR A 389 -10.88 33.70 6.67
CA THR A 389 -9.65 34.15 6.01
C THR A 389 -8.37 33.80 6.76
N ASP A 390 -8.46 33.16 7.92
CA ASP A 390 -7.34 32.94 8.83
C ASP A 390 -6.94 31.45 8.86
N VAL A 391 -5.72 31.17 9.33
CA VAL A 391 -5.28 29.79 9.60
C VAL A 391 -6.01 29.23 10.81
N TYR A 392 -6.37 27.94 10.76
CA TYR A 392 -6.87 27.20 11.93
C TYR A 392 -6.07 25.90 12.14
N ASN A 393 -5.44 25.77 13.32
CA ASN A 393 -4.67 24.60 13.74
C ASN A 393 -5.27 24.04 15.03
N LEU A 394 -5.37 22.72 15.12
CA LEU A 394 -6.00 22.04 16.24
C LEU A 394 -5.22 20.78 16.62
N LYS A 395 -4.67 20.77 17.85
CA LYS A 395 -4.06 19.58 18.43
C LYS A 395 -5.04 18.91 19.39
N LEU A 396 -5.15 17.60 19.22
CA LEU A 396 -6.09 16.75 19.93
C LEU A 396 -5.36 15.60 20.63
N ASP A 397 -5.93 15.14 21.74
CA ASP A 397 -5.54 13.88 22.38
C ASP A 397 -6.05 12.66 21.60
N ALA A 398 -5.68 11.45 22.03
CA ALA A 398 -6.08 10.20 21.38
C ALA A 398 -7.60 9.94 21.36
N GLN A 399 -8.35 10.59 22.25
CA GLN A 399 -9.81 10.53 22.31
C GLN A 399 -10.46 11.65 21.49
N GLY A 400 -9.68 12.51 20.82
CA GLY A 400 -10.17 13.67 20.07
C GLY A 400 -10.63 14.82 20.96
N ASN A 401 -10.12 14.97 22.18
CA ASN A 401 -10.36 16.18 22.98
C ASN A 401 -9.27 17.21 22.67
N ILE A 402 -9.61 18.50 22.76
CA ILE A 402 -8.70 19.59 22.42
C ILE A 402 -7.59 19.70 23.48
N ASP A 403 -6.33 19.52 23.05
CA ASP A 403 -5.14 19.86 23.84
C ASP A 403 -4.86 21.36 23.74
N TRP A 404 -4.79 21.85 22.49
CA TRP A 404 -4.69 23.26 22.17
C TRP A 404 -5.28 23.54 20.79
N GLU A 405 -5.79 24.75 20.63
CA GLU A 405 -6.30 25.26 19.36
C GLU A 405 -5.69 26.63 19.09
N GLU A 406 -5.58 26.97 17.82
CA GLU A 406 -4.97 28.22 17.42
C GLU A 406 -5.53 28.72 16.09
N ARG A 407 -5.90 30.01 16.10
CA ARG A 407 -6.32 30.75 14.91
C ARG A 407 -5.39 31.94 14.74
N THR A 408 -4.72 32.05 13.59
CA THR A 408 -3.84 33.19 13.29
C THR A 408 -4.25 33.87 12.01
N SER A 409 -4.51 35.17 12.14
CA SER A 409 -4.61 36.11 11.03
C SER A 409 -3.25 36.76 10.78
N TYR A 410 -2.86 36.84 9.51
CA TYR A 410 -1.69 37.58 9.07
C TYR A 410 -2.06 38.86 8.30
N GLY A 411 -3.33 39.28 8.38
CA GLY A 411 -3.83 40.53 7.81
C GLY A 411 -4.32 40.41 6.37
N GLY A 412 -4.58 39.19 5.91
CA GLY A 412 -5.07 38.88 4.57
C GLY A 412 -5.87 37.57 4.54
N TYR A 413 -5.77 36.85 3.43
CA TYR A 413 -6.33 35.53 3.21
C TYR A 413 -5.24 34.47 3.38
N GLU A 414 -5.42 33.61 4.38
CA GLU A 414 -4.47 32.59 4.78
C GLU A 414 -5.13 31.23 4.98
N LYS A 415 -4.48 30.19 4.48
CA LYS A 415 -4.89 28.80 4.70
C LYS A 415 -3.66 27.93 4.81
N ASN A 416 -3.66 27.03 5.78
CA ASN A 416 -2.76 25.89 5.77
C ASN A 416 -3.34 24.78 4.89
N ARG A 417 -2.47 23.99 4.28
CA ARG A 417 -2.81 22.92 3.34
C ARG A 417 -2.26 21.58 3.77
N ASP A 418 -1.11 21.58 4.44
CA ASP A 418 -0.51 20.35 4.96
C ASP A 418 0.29 20.59 6.25
N VAL A 419 0.44 19.53 7.04
CA VAL A 419 1.15 19.51 8.32
C VAL A 419 1.94 18.22 8.48
N ILE A 420 3.12 18.33 9.07
CA ILE A 420 3.92 17.18 9.54
C ILE A 420 4.35 17.39 10.99
N GLN A 421 4.50 16.28 11.73
CA GLN A 421 5.20 16.29 13.01
C GLN A 421 6.71 16.19 12.77
N ASP A 422 7.47 17.05 13.44
CA ASP A 422 8.93 17.03 13.40
C ASP A 422 9.51 16.16 14.54
N MET A 423 10.78 15.77 14.44
CA MET A 423 11.43 14.87 15.40
C MET A 423 11.51 15.40 16.83
N ASP A 424 11.36 16.72 17.02
CA ASP A 424 11.29 17.36 18.33
C ASP A 424 9.88 17.35 18.94
N GLY A 425 8.92 16.70 18.27
CA GLY A 425 7.51 16.64 18.65
C GLY A 425 6.71 17.88 18.27
N GLY A 426 7.36 18.91 17.71
CA GLY A 426 6.71 20.10 17.17
C GLY A 426 6.07 19.84 15.81
N PHE A 427 5.44 20.87 15.25
CA PHE A 427 4.63 20.77 14.03
C PHE A 427 5.08 21.80 13.01
N VAL A 428 5.23 21.37 11.76
CA VAL A 428 5.55 22.26 10.64
C VAL A 428 4.38 22.26 9.67
N PHE A 429 3.89 23.46 9.35
CA PHE A 429 2.73 23.68 8.49
C PHE A 429 3.17 24.36 7.20
N VAL A 430 2.51 24.00 6.10
CA VAL A 430 2.63 24.68 4.81
C VAL A 430 1.27 25.13 4.32
N GLY A 431 1.23 26.27 3.64
CA GLY A 431 0.03 26.87 3.08
C GLY A 431 0.36 28.11 2.29
N TYR A 432 -0.50 29.11 2.36
CA TYR A 432 -0.29 30.40 1.69
C TYR A 432 -0.90 31.58 2.45
N THR A 433 -0.41 32.77 2.15
CA THR A 433 -0.86 34.05 2.72
C THR A 433 -0.73 35.18 1.72
N ASP A 434 -1.71 36.07 1.62
CA ASP A 434 -1.57 37.36 0.91
C ASP A 434 -1.41 38.57 1.86
N GLY A 435 -1.46 38.33 3.18
CA GLY A 435 -1.35 39.35 4.22
C GLY A 435 0.07 39.91 4.38
N PHE A 436 1.10 39.11 4.05
CA PHE A 436 2.49 39.54 4.09
C PHE A 436 3.39 38.70 3.19
N GLY A 437 4.45 39.32 2.68
CA GLY A 437 5.44 38.65 1.83
C GLY A 437 5.88 39.58 0.70
N LEU A 438 6.10 39.05 -0.50
CA LEU A 438 6.45 39.81 -1.69
C LEU A 438 5.32 39.63 -2.71
N GLY A 439 4.71 40.72 -3.19
CA GLY A 439 3.72 40.58 -4.26
C GLY A 439 2.37 40.03 -3.80
N GLY A 440 1.89 38.96 -4.45
CA GLY A 440 0.57 38.35 -4.24
C GLY A 440 0.56 37.38 -3.06
N SER A 441 -0.08 36.22 -3.23
CA SER A 441 0.00 35.15 -2.23
C SER A 441 1.42 34.57 -2.18
N ASP A 442 1.99 34.38 -1.00
CA ASP A 442 3.27 33.69 -0.81
C ASP A 442 3.06 32.35 -0.09
N ASN A 443 3.99 31.40 -0.22
CA ASN A 443 3.95 30.20 0.61
C ASN A 443 4.07 30.58 2.08
N LEU A 444 3.12 30.16 2.91
CA LEU A 444 3.20 30.31 4.35
C LEU A 444 3.80 29.04 4.94
N VAL A 445 4.98 29.13 5.56
CA VAL A 445 5.61 27.99 6.24
C VAL A 445 5.87 28.37 7.69
N THR A 446 5.27 27.64 8.63
CA THR A 446 5.37 27.94 10.06
C THR A 446 5.74 26.70 10.87
N LYS A 447 6.46 26.89 11.97
CA LYS A 447 6.76 25.84 12.95
C LYS A 447 6.30 26.23 14.33
N ARG A 448 5.66 25.28 15.00
CA ARG A 448 5.26 25.34 16.41
C ARG A 448 5.93 24.24 17.22
N ASP A 449 6.08 24.47 18.51
CA ASP A 449 6.48 23.41 19.44
C ASP A 449 5.28 22.48 19.76
N ALA A 450 5.54 21.41 20.50
CA ALA A 450 4.50 20.44 20.88
C ALA A 450 3.34 21.06 21.69
N SER A 451 3.57 22.20 22.35
CA SER A 451 2.57 22.95 23.12
C SER A 451 1.86 24.03 22.32
N GLY A 452 2.10 24.12 21.00
CA GLY A 452 1.46 25.08 20.11
C GLY A 452 2.12 26.47 20.09
N ASN A 453 3.23 26.69 20.78
CA ASN A 453 3.92 27.98 20.76
C ASN A 453 4.66 28.19 19.43
N ASN A 454 4.64 29.41 18.92
CA ASN A 454 5.38 29.80 17.72
C ASN A 454 6.91 29.64 17.92
N VAL A 455 7.55 28.89 17.02
CA VAL A 455 9.02 28.74 16.98
C VAL A 455 9.61 29.63 15.88
N TRP A 456 9.14 29.46 14.64
CA TRP A 456 9.51 30.29 13.50
C TRP A 456 8.41 30.29 12.43
N GLY A 457 8.47 31.24 11.49
CA GLY A 457 7.63 31.22 10.30
C GLY A 457 8.04 32.24 9.26
N TYR A 458 7.69 31.94 8.02
CA TYR A 458 8.11 32.68 6.83
C TYR A 458 6.99 32.74 5.79
N ALA A 459 6.90 33.86 5.09
CA ALA A 459 6.36 33.93 3.75
C ALA A 459 7.51 33.71 2.77
N ILE A 460 7.36 32.74 1.86
CA ILE A 460 8.38 32.33 0.90
C ILE A 460 7.81 32.43 -0.52
N GLY A 461 8.32 33.38 -1.30
CA GLY A 461 7.85 33.61 -2.66
C GLY A 461 8.59 34.73 -3.38
N ASN A 462 7.96 35.20 -4.46
CA ASN A 462 8.40 36.22 -5.41
C ASN A 462 7.22 37.14 -5.73
N THR A 463 7.27 37.97 -6.77
CA THR A 463 6.23 39.01 -6.96
C THR A 463 4.85 38.50 -7.41
N GLY A 464 4.73 37.23 -7.76
CA GLY A 464 3.48 36.58 -8.18
C GLY A 464 2.74 35.95 -7.01
N ASN A 465 1.95 34.92 -7.32
CA ASN A 465 1.25 34.07 -6.37
C ASN A 465 1.96 32.72 -6.26
N GLU A 466 2.23 32.28 -5.04
CA GLU A 466 2.75 30.99 -4.64
C GLU A 466 1.78 30.32 -3.66
N TYR A 467 1.41 29.08 -3.98
CA TYR A 467 0.53 28.26 -3.13
C TYR A 467 1.25 26.98 -2.73
N GLY A 468 1.51 26.81 -1.44
CA GLY A 468 2.08 25.59 -0.90
C GLY A 468 0.99 24.57 -0.59
N TYR A 469 1.14 23.34 -1.10
CA TYR A 469 0.12 22.29 -0.96
C TYR A 469 0.59 21.08 -0.17
N GLY A 470 1.84 20.64 -0.33
CA GLY A 470 2.38 19.47 0.38
C GLY A 470 3.74 19.76 1.00
N ILE A 471 4.03 19.12 2.14
CA ILE A 471 5.32 19.22 2.84
C ILE A 471 5.80 17.87 3.33
N ILE A 472 7.09 17.61 3.20
CA ILE A 472 7.75 16.45 3.80
C ILE A 472 8.99 16.82 4.59
N LYS A 473 9.28 16.01 5.60
CA LYS A 473 10.56 16.02 6.29
C LYS A 473 11.61 15.39 5.39
N ASP A 474 12.77 16.04 5.31
CA ASP A 474 13.88 15.54 4.53
C ASP A 474 14.93 14.81 5.40
N THR A 475 15.70 13.91 4.78
CA THR A 475 16.72 13.07 5.43
C THR A 475 17.89 13.86 6.03
N ASP A 476 18.06 15.12 5.64
CA ASP A 476 19.05 16.04 6.20
C ASP A 476 18.53 16.85 7.40
N GLY A 477 17.30 16.58 7.84
CA GLY A 477 16.64 17.31 8.92
C GLY A 477 16.00 18.64 8.48
N GLY A 478 16.07 19.00 7.19
CA GLY A 478 15.29 20.09 6.59
C GLY A 478 13.90 19.63 6.12
N TYR A 479 13.33 20.38 5.17
CA TYR A 479 12.01 20.12 4.62
C TYR A 479 11.99 20.31 3.10
N ALA A 480 11.04 19.68 2.41
CA ALA A 480 10.74 19.98 1.02
C ALA A 480 9.24 20.26 0.88
N ILE A 481 8.89 21.25 0.06
CA ILE A 481 7.50 21.62 -0.21
C ILE A 481 7.21 21.58 -1.71
N CYS A 482 5.98 21.23 -2.06
CA CYS A 482 5.45 21.36 -3.42
C CYS A 482 4.22 22.27 -3.47
N GLY A 483 3.92 22.78 -4.66
CA GLY A 483 2.88 23.76 -4.81
C GLY A 483 2.64 24.21 -6.26
N ALA A 484 2.14 25.42 -6.41
CA ALA A 484 2.00 26.11 -7.68
C ALA A 484 2.48 27.56 -7.60
N SER A 485 2.97 28.11 -8.71
CA SER A 485 3.41 29.52 -8.78
C SER A 485 3.32 30.12 -10.16
N ASN A 486 2.93 31.39 -10.25
CA ASN A 486 2.96 32.15 -11.51
C ASN A 486 4.09 33.20 -11.57
N SER A 487 5.07 33.13 -10.65
CA SER A 487 6.13 34.14 -10.53
C SER A 487 7.23 34.04 -11.60
N SER A 488 7.50 32.86 -12.16
CA SER A 488 8.73 32.66 -12.95
C SER A 488 8.71 31.60 -14.05
N GLY A 489 7.64 30.84 -14.22
CA GLY A 489 7.52 29.92 -15.35
C GLY A 489 6.89 30.58 -16.57
N VAL A 490 6.37 29.78 -17.49
CA VAL A 490 5.99 30.25 -18.82
C VAL A 490 4.47 30.29 -18.90
N GLY A 491 3.82 31.44 -18.70
CA GLY A 491 2.37 31.53 -18.86
C GLY A 491 1.63 31.48 -17.53
N GLY A 492 0.89 30.40 -17.27
CA GLY A 492 -0.01 30.22 -16.13
C GLY A 492 0.69 29.96 -14.78
N TYR A 493 0.03 29.19 -13.92
CA TYR A 493 0.67 28.61 -12.74
C TYR A 493 1.57 27.44 -13.17
N ASP A 494 2.76 27.31 -12.59
CA ASP A 494 3.65 26.18 -12.81
C ASP A 494 3.83 25.37 -11.52
N LEU A 495 4.09 24.07 -11.64
CA LEU A 495 4.40 23.21 -10.51
C LEU A 495 5.64 23.75 -9.80
N GLN A 496 5.48 24.03 -8.51
CA GLN A 496 6.53 24.57 -7.66
C GLN A 496 7.15 23.46 -6.81
N PHE A 497 8.47 23.46 -6.69
CA PHE A 497 9.22 22.72 -5.66
C PHE A 497 10.15 23.67 -4.90
N GLN A 498 10.24 23.57 -3.57
CA GLN A 498 11.23 24.27 -2.77
C GLN A 498 11.84 23.38 -1.68
N LYS A 499 13.17 23.43 -1.56
CA LYS A 499 13.94 22.82 -0.48
C LYS A 499 14.23 23.85 0.61
N LEU A 500 14.00 23.47 1.85
CA LEU A 500 14.24 24.27 3.05
C LEU A 500 15.27 23.60 3.96
N ASP A 501 15.99 24.42 4.73
CA ASP A 501 16.80 23.94 5.85
C ASP A 501 15.94 23.63 7.10
N ALA A 502 16.56 23.10 8.16
CA ALA A 502 15.88 22.77 9.42
C ALA A 502 15.29 24.01 10.15
N GLY A 503 15.74 25.21 9.79
CA GLY A 503 15.23 26.48 10.32
C GLY A 503 14.17 27.13 9.44
N GLY A 504 13.68 26.43 8.41
CA GLY A 504 12.65 26.90 7.47
C GLY A 504 13.16 27.86 6.40
N ASN A 505 14.48 28.05 6.25
CA ASN A 505 15.01 28.97 5.24
C ASN A 505 15.03 28.32 3.85
N SER A 506 14.66 29.06 2.81
CA SER A 506 14.77 28.59 1.42
C SER A 506 16.23 28.38 1.00
N LEU A 507 16.54 27.16 0.57
CA LEU A 507 17.83 26.78 0.03
C LEU A 507 17.85 26.93 -1.48
N TRP A 508 16.96 26.22 -2.17
CA TRP A 508 16.83 26.19 -3.64
C TRP A 508 15.46 25.64 -4.05
N GLY A 509 15.07 25.87 -5.31
CA GLY A 509 13.85 25.27 -5.87
C GLY A 509 13.67 25.53 -7.37
N TRP A 510 12.56 25.01 -7.91
CA TRP A 510 12.18 25.21 -9.31
C TRP A 510 10.70 25.49 -9.48
N TYR A 511 10.42 25.96 -10.69
CA TYR A 511 9.12 25.93 -11.32
C TYR A 511 9.21 25.02 -12.55
N MET A 512 8.22 24.15 -12.74
CA MET A 512 8.12 23.21 -13.84
C MET A 512 6.70 23.25 -14.41
N GLY A 513 6.58 23.58 -15.68
CA GLY A 513 5.30 23.67 -16.36
C GLY A 513 5.46 24.00 -17.83
N GLY A 514 4.35 24.03 -18.55
CA GLY A 514 4.24 24.52 -19.92
C GLY A 514 3.53 25.86 -19.95
N THR A 515 2.74 26.13 -21.00
CA THR A 515 2.11 27.45 -21.22
C THR A 515 0.83 27.69 -20.41
N GLU A 516 0.26 26.63 -19.84
CA GLU A 516 -1.01 26.65 -19.11
C GLU A 516 -0.76 26.45 -17.61
N ASN A 517 -1.77 26.00 -16.85
CA ASN A 517 -1.64 25.83 -15.41
C ASN A 517 -1.19 24.41 -15.05
N ASP A 518 -0.19 24.29 -14.19
CA ASP A 518 0.39 23.06 -13.70
C ASP A 518 0.57 23.16 -12.19
N TYR A 519 0.14 22.13 -11.45
CA TYR A 519 0.06 22.15 -10.00
C TYR A 519 0.76 20.93 -9.42
N GLY A 520 1.58 21.12 -8.38
CA GLY A 520 2.04 20.03 -7.51
C GLY A 520 1.18 19.99 -6.26
N ARG A 521 0.52 18.87 -6.00
CA ARG A 521 -0.49 18.71 -4.94
C ARG A 521 0.03 17.99 -3.70
N ASP A 522 0.91 17.02 -3.89
CA ASP A 522 1.51 16.24 -2.82
C ASP A 522 2.91 15.78 -3.21
N ILE A 523 3.73 15.46 -2.22
CA ILE A 523 5.15 15.15 -2.36
C ILE A 523 5.55 14.02 -1.41
N THR A 524 6.36 13.08 -1.91
CA THR A 524 6.94 12.01 -1.12
C THR A 524 8.44 11.86 -1.38
N LEU A 525 9.15 11.19 -0.48
CA LEU A 525 10.53 10.79 -0.73
C LEU A 525 10.54 9.55 -1.64
N SER A 526 11.53 9.49 -2.52
CA SER A 526 11.88 8.25 -3.22
C SER A 526 12.89 7.42 -2.43
N HIS A 527 13.01 6.13 -2.74
CA HIS A 527 13.95 5.23 -2.06
C HIS A 527 15.42 5.70 -2.13
N ASP A 528 15.80 6.41 -3.20
CA ASP A 528 17.12 7.04 -3.38
C ASP A 528 17.28 8.38 -2.63
N SER A 529 16.37 8.71 -1.71
CA SER A 529 16.28 9.98 -0.98
C SER A 529 16.03 11.22 -1.86
N GLY A 530 15.66 11.07 -3.14
CA GLY A 530 15.09 12.18 -3.90
C GLY A 530 13.62 12.45 -3.52
N TYR A 531 12.94 13.24 -4.36
CA TYR A 531 11.57 13.67 -4.14
C TYR A 531 10.70 13.35 -5.34
N VAL A 532 9.47 12.91 -5.12
CA VAL A 532 8.47 12.68 -6.16
C VAL A 532 7.23 13.48 -5.83
N ILE A 533 6.79 14.28 -6.79
CA ILE A 533 5.66 15.20 -6.67
C ILE A 533 4.57 14.69 -7.60
N ALA A 534 3.35 14.57 -7.09
CA ALA A 534 2.16 14.31 -7.88
C ALA A 534 1.26 15.56 -7.91
N GLY A 535 0.49 15.69 -8.97
CA GLY A 535 -0.37 16.82 -9.21
C GLY A 535 -1.07 16.70 -10.56
N TYR A 536 -1.30 17.83 -11.23
CA TYR A 536 -1.93 17.81 -12.55
C TYR A 536 -1.44 18.96 -13.43
N THR A 537 -1.62 18.79 -14.74
CA THR A 537 -1.12 19.69 -15.79
C THR A 537 -2.21 19.96 -16.80
N TYR A 538 -2.44 21.24 -17.15
CA TYR A 538 -3.20 21.61 -18.35
C TYR A 538 -2.26 21.81 -19.57
N SER A 539 -0.94 21.81 -19.35
CA SER A 539 0.06 22.10 -20.38
C SER A 539 0.49 20.90 -21.23
N PHE A 540 0.29 19.68 -20.73
CA PHE A 540 0.84 18.44 -21.28
C PHE A 540 -0.22 17.35 -21.19
N GLY A 541 -0.18 16.39 -22.13
CA GLY A 541 -1.11 15.26 -22.16
C GLY A 541 -2.15 15.39 -23.26
N SER A 542 -3.39 14.99 -23.01
CA SER A 542 -4.45 14.92 -24.02
C SER A 542 -5.78 15.40 -23.43
N GLY A 543 -6.34 16.47 -23.99
CA GLY A 543 -7.65 16.96 -23.57
C GLY A 543 -7.55 17.97 -22.43
N GLY A 544 -8.15 17.66 -21.29
CA GLY A 544 -8.24 18.52 -20.10
C GLY A 544 -6.97 18.52 -19.26
N ALA A 545 -7.14 18.64 -17.93
CA ALA A 545 -6.04 18.40 -17.02
C ALA A 545 -5.62 16.92 -17.08
N ASP A 546 -4.33 16.63 -17.01
CA ASP A 546 -3.81 15.27 -16.87
C ASP A 546 -3.00 15.12 -15.57
N LEU A 547 -2.89 13.91 -15.03
CA LEU A 547 -2.06 13.62 -13.86
C LEU A 547 -0.59 13.88 -14.22
N TYR A 548 0.06 14.72 -13.42
CA TYR A 548 1.45 15.13 -13.61
C TYR A 548 2.34 14.62 -12.48
N ILE A 549 3.35 13.83 -12.81
CA ILE A 549 4.35 13.33 -11.85
C ILE A 549 5.73 13.84 -12.20
N ARG A 550 6.45 14.35 -11.20
CA ARG A 550 7.83 14.83 -11.34
C ARG A 550 8.74 14.29 -10.26
N LYS A 551 9.83 13.65 -10.68
CA LYS A 551 10.97 13.28 -9.83
C LYS A 551 12.01 14.39 -9.82
N VAL A 552 12.51 14.67 -8.63
CA VAL A 552 13.66 15.51 -8.34
C VAL A 552 14.70 14.64 -7.62
N ASN A 553 15.97 14.75 -8.02
CA ASN A 553 17.04 14.05 -7.32
C ASN A 553 17.46 14.79 -6.06
N LYS A 554 18.10 14.10 -5.11
CA LYS A 554 18.48 14.68 -3.81
C LYS A 554 19.39 15.92 -3.93
N ASP A 555 20.23 15.98 -4.97
CA ASP A 555 21.11 17.11 -5.27
C ASP A 555 20.40 18.29 -5.97
N GLY A 556 19.13 18.07 -6.33
CA GLY A 556 18.30 18.97 -7.09
C GLY A 556 18.48 18.93 -8.60
N SER A 557 19.18 17.95 -9.15
CA SER A 557 19.08 17.69 -10.58
C SER A 557 17.67 17.20 -10.94
N THR A 558 17.22 17.51 -12.16
CA THR A 558 15.94 17.04 -12.68
C THR A 558 15.96 15.52 -12.86
N GLY A 559 14.99 14.82 -12.30
CA GLY A 559 14.77 13.39 -12.51
C GLY A 559 13.84 13.13 -13.70
N TRP A 560 13.14 12.00 -13.67
CA TRP A 560 12.12 11.65 -14.66
C TRP A 560 10.80 12.41 -14.45
N GLY A 561 9.91 12.35 -15.43
CA GLY A 561 8.53 12.84 -15.29
C GLY A 561 7.57 12.07 -16.18
N SER A 562 6.31 12.01 -15.74
CA SER A 562 5.24 11.23 -16.36
C SER A 562 3.96 12.06 -16.41
N VAL A 563 3.24 11.96 -17.53
CA VAL A 563 1.90 12.51 -17.71
C VAL A 563 0.97 11.36 -18.07
N LEU A 564 -0.14 11.26 -17.36
CA LEU A 564 -1.10 10.16 -17.43
C LEU A 564 -2.52 10.73 -17.45
N GLY A 565 -3.33 10.29 -18.40
CA GLY A 565 -4.75 10.63 -18.46
C GLY A 565 -5.38 10.22 -19.78
N GLY A 566 -6.60 10.70 -20.03
CA GLY A 566 -7.46 10.31 -21.14
C GLY A 566 -7.78 11.46 -22.08
N ALA A 567 -9.07 11.73 -22.29
CA ALA A 567 -9.54 12.79 -23.20
C ALA A 567 -10.20 13.94 -22.44
N ASP A 568 -10.53 13.73 -21.18
CA ASP A 568 -11.16 14.67 -20.27
C ASP A 568 -10.20 14.96 -19.10
N GLU A 569 -10.70 15.47 -17.98
CA GLU A 569 -9.86 15.89 -16.85
C GLU A 569 -9.49 14.72 -15.92
N ASP A 570 -8.21 14.59 -15.60
CA ASP A 570 -7.60 13.58 -14.75
C ASP A 570 -6.62 14.26 -13.78
N PHE A 571 -6.92 14.21 -12.50
CA PHE A 571 -6.19 14.92 -11.45
C PHE A 571 -5.43 13.95 -10.54
N GLY A 572 -4.23 14.34 -10.11
CA GLY A 572 -3.50 13.72 -8.99
C GLY A 572 -3.55 14.60 -7.75
N PHE A 573 -3.95 14.05 -6.61
CA PHE A 573 -4.10 14.80 -5.35
C PHE A 573 -3.18 14.33 -4.23
N SER A 574 -2.87 13.03 -4.13
CA SER A 574 -1.95 12.50 -3.12
C SER A 574 -1.06 11.39 -3.67
N ILE A 575 0.14 11.24 -3.11
CA ILE A 575 1.15 10.25 -3.51
C ILE A 575 1.81 9.60 -2.30
N VAL A 576 2.01 8.28 -2.37
CA VAL A 576 2.77 7.52 -1.37
C VAL A 576 3.82 6.62 -2.02
N LEU A 577 4.98 6.49 -1.36
CA LEU A 577 6.01 5.52 -1.73
C LEU A 577 5.52 4.09 -1.42
N ALA A 578 5.59 3.21 -2.41
CA ALA A 578 5.20 1.81 -2.29
C ALA A 578 6.34 0.92 -1.74
N GLU A 579 6.01 -0.28 -1.26
CA GLU A 579 7.00 -1.24 -0.73
C GLU A 579 8.01 -1.71 -1.78
N ASP A 580 7.58 -1.81 -3.03
CA ASP A 580 8.43 -2.16 -4.18
C ASP A 580 9.26 -0.98 -4.70
N HIS A 581 9.30 0.12 -3.95
CA HIS A 581 9.94 1.39 -4.29
C HIS A 581 9.31 2.14 -5.48
N GLY A 582 8.16 1.68 -5.97
CA GLY A 582 7.29 2.43 -6.86
C GLY A 582 6.44 3.46 -6.12
N PHE A 583 5.39 3.95 -6.77
CA PHE A 583 4.55 5.03 -6.23
C PHE A 583 3.07 4.74 -6.49
N ALA A 584 2.23 4.93 -5.48
CA ALA A 584 0.78 4.96 -5.65
C ALA A 584 0.29 6.40 -5.57
N ILE A 585 -0.57 6.77 -6.50
CA ILE A 585 -1.14 8.12 -6.61
C ILE A 585 -2.65 7.98 -6.62
N VAL A 586 -3.34 8.81 -5.85
CA VAL A 586 -4.79 8.91 -5.91
C VAL A 586 -5.23 10.31 -6.34
N GLY A 587 -6.37 10.37 -7.01
CA GLY A 587 -7.04 11.60 -7.37
C GLY A 587 -8.42 11.34 -7.96
N GLN A 588 -8.75 12.11 -9.00
CA GLN A 588 -10.02 12.03 -9.71
C GLN A 588 -9.79 11.82 -11.20
N THR A 589 -10.66 11.07 -11.86
CA THR A 589 -10.70 10.94 -13.33
C THR A 589 -12.09 11.21 -13.87
N LYS A 590 -12.21 11.96 -14.96
CA LYS A 590 -13.43 12.05 -15.79
C LYS A 590 -13.31 11.27 -17.09
N SER A 591 -12.09 10.81 -17.39
CA SER A 591 -11.78 10.02 -18.58
C SER A 591 -12.12 8.54 -18.43
N PHE A 592 -12.14 8.02 -17.20
CA PHE A 592 -12.31 6.60 -16.89
C PHE A 592 -13.36 6.41 -15.81
N GLY A 593 -14.11 5.30 -15.85
CA GLY A 593 -15.17 5.02 -14.87
C GLY A 593 -16.55 5.44 -15.35
N ALA A 594 -17.47 5.64 -14.42
CA ALA A 594 -18.86 5.95 -14.70
C ALA A 594 -19.28 7.22 -13.95
N GLY A 595 -19.88 8.17 -14.65
CA GLY A 595 -20.40 9.40 -14.04
C GLY A 595 -19.60 10.64 -14.41
N GLU A 596 -19.62 11.63 -13.51
CA GLU A 596 -19.03 12.96 -13.73
C GLU A 596 -17.61 13.11 -13.15
N GLY A 597 -17.14 12.09 -12.43
CA GLY A 597 -15.77 11.94 -11.94
C GLY A 597 -15.67 10.75 -10.99
N ASP A 598 -14.63 9.93 -11.13
CA ASP A 598 -14.39 8.74 -10.31
C ASP A 598 -13.10 8.89 -9.50
N VAL A 599 -12.98 8.19 -8.37
CA VAL A 599 -11.69 8.00 -7.67
C VAL A 599 -10.74 7.30 -8.62
N TRP A 600 -9.55 7.86 -8.83
CA TRP A 600 -8.52 7.25 -9.67
C TRP A 600 -7.30 6.87 -8.86
N LEU A 601 -6.98 5.58 -8.80
CA LEU A 601 -5.75 5.07 -8.18
C LEU A 601 -4.80 4.57 -9.27
N VAL A 602 -3.57 5.08 -9.23
CA VAL A 602 -2.53 4.80 -10.23
C VAL A 602 -1.30 4.27 -9.54
N LYS A 603 -0.72 3.20 -10.08
CA LYS A 603 0.57 2.66 -9.65
C LYS A 603 1.63 2.85 -10.70
N LEU A 604 2.78 3.36 -10.25
CA LEU A 604 4.00 3.48 -11.02
C LEU A 604 5.11 2.61 -10.42
N ASP A 605 6.04 2.19 -11.27
CA ASP A 605 7.30 1.59 -10.84
C ASP A 605 8.27 2.65 -10.26
N SER A 606 9.41 2.20 -9.73
CA SER A 606 10.43 3.08 -9.12
C SER A 606 11.07 4.09 -10.08
N THR A 607 10.89 3.91 -11.39
CA THR A 607 11.39 4.78 -12.46
C THR A 607 10.31 5.65 -13.10
N GLY A 608 9.09 5.62 -12.54
CA GLY A 608 7.94 6.41 -12.98
C GLY A 608 7.20 5.84 -14.18
N ASN A 609 7.46 4.59 -14.58
CA ASN A 609 6.65 3.96 -15.63
C ASN A 609 5.32 3.46 -15.03
N PHE A 610 4.27 3.56 -15.83
CA PHE A 610 2.96 3.04 -15.49
C PHE A 610 2.96 1.51 -15.33
N GLU A 611 2.34 1.02 -14.25
CA GLU A 611 2.12 -0.42 -14.02
C GLU A 611 0.64 -0.78 -14.17
N TRP A 612 -0.23 -0.14 -13.38
CA TRP A 612 -1.68 -0.34 -13.44
C TRP A 612 -2.44 0.89 -12.93
N SER A 613 -3.72 0.99 -13.27
CA SER A 613 -4.64 1.94 -12.63
C SER A 613 -6.07 1.40 -12.57
N TRP A 614 -6.83 1.97 -11.66
CA TRP A 614 -8.22 1.65 -11.40
C TRP A 614 -9.03 2.93 -11.19
N ALA A 615 -10.22 2.96 -11.78
CA ALA A 615 -11.24 3.95 -11.47
C ALA A 615 -12.33 3.32 -10.60
N PHE A 616 -12.75 4.04 -9.55
CA PHE A 616 -13.80 3.64 -8.61
C PHE A 616 -14.83 4.73 -8.44
N GLY A 617 -16.08 4.36 -8.58
CA GLY A 617 -17.17 5.29 -8.40
C GLY A 617 -18.49 4.70 -8.81
N GLY A 618 -19.45 5.61 -8.92
CA GLY A 618 -20.86 5.32 -9.12
C GLY A 618 -21.39 5.93 -10.40
N THR A 619 -22.47 6.70 -10.32
CA THR A 619 -23.00 7.43 -11.48
C THR A 619 -22.84 8.94 -11.35
N ASP A 620 -22.47 9.41 -10.16
CA ASP A 620 -22.28 10.82 -9.84
C ASP A 620 -20.78 11.13 -9.72
N HIS A 621 -20.39 11.90 -8.71
CA HIS A 621 -19.05 12.45 -8.59
C HIS A 621 -18.36 11.91 -7.34
N GLU A 622 -17.19 11.31 -7.55
CA GLU A 622 -16.28 10.77 -6.57
C GLU A 622 -14.87 11.37 -6.74
N SER A 623 -14.13 11.49 -5.64
CA SER A 623 -12.74 11.95 -5.63
C SER A 623 -11.96 11.28 -4.52
N GLY A 624 -10.75 10.79 -4.81
CA GLY A 624 -9.79 10.38 -3.78
C GLY A 624 -8.82 11.51 -3.50
N GLU A 625 -8.71 11.91 -2.23
CA GLU A 625 -7.94 13.10 -1.83
C GLU A 625 -6.65 12.74 -1.09
N SER A 626 -6.59 11.57 -0.45
CA SER A 626 -5.43 11.10 0.30
C SER A 626 -5.21 9.61 0.10
N VAL A 627 -3.95 9.19 -0.08
CA VAL A 627 -3.57 7.78 -0.11
C VAL A 627 -2.43 7.51 0.85
N ILE A 628 -2.51 6.38 1.58
CA ILE A 628 -1.41 5.86 2.38
C ILE A 628 -1.15 4.39 2.04
N LEU A 629 0.08 3.96 2.26
CA LEU A 629 0.45 2.55 2.28
C LEU A 629 0.29 2.05 3.73
N GLY A 630 -0.65 1.13 3.94
CA GLY A 630 -0.88 0.55 5.25
C GLY A 630 0.16 -0.52 5.61
N ASP A 631 0.25 -0.84 6.89
CA ASP A 631 1.17 -1.86 7.44
C ASP A 631 0.95 -3.26 6.84
N ASP A 632 -0.26 -3.56 6.40
CA ASP A 632 -0.60 -4.80 5.71
C ASP A 632 -0.17 -4.83 4.24
N GLY A 633 0.36 -3.72 3.73
CA GLY A 633 0.79 -3.53 2.35
C GLY A 633 -0.30 -3.01 1.43
N CYS A 634 -1.50 -2.75 1.94
CA CYS A 634 -2.61 -2.26 1.13
C CYS A 634 -2.55 -0.75 0.97
N TYR A 635 -3.13 -0.24 -0.11
CA TYR A 635 -3.38 1.18 -0.25
C TYR A 635 -4.71 1.52 0.39
N TYR A 636 -4.72 2.52 1.25
CA TYR A 636 -5.92 3.07 1.82
C TYR A 636 -6.12 4.46 1.26
N VAL A 637 -7.37 4.75 0.87
CA VAL A 637 -7.75 6.01 0.24
C VAL A 637 -8.83 6.67 1.09
N ALA A 638 -8.68 7.96 1.33
CA ALA A 638 -9.76 8.81 1.79
C ALA A 638 -10.17 9.81 0.72
N GLY A 639 -11.43 10.24 0.74
CA GLY A 639 -11.97 11.15 -0.26
C GLY A 639 -13.43 11.50 0.01
N TYR A 640 -14.22 11.62 -1.04
CA TYR A 640 -15.66 11.77 -0.96
C TYR A 640 -16.40 11.16 -2.14
N THR A 641 -17.70 10.90 -1.94
CA THR A 641 -18.63 10.33 -2.93
C THR A 641 -19.97 11.03 -2.89
N ARG A 642 -20.59 11.25 -4.06
CA ARG A 642 -22.00 11.66 -4.16
C ARG A 642 -22.95 10.51 -4.43
N THR A 643 -22.46 9.44 -5.03
CA THR A 643 -23.32 8.33 -5.43
C THR A 643 -23.82 7.53 -4.22
N PHE A 644 -22.96 7.30 -3.23
CA PHE A 644 -23.23 6.32 -2.17
C PHE A 644 -23.68 6.94 -0.85
N GLY A 645 -23.96 8.24 -0.86
CA GLY A 645 -24.26 9.00 0.34
C GLY A 645 -25.71 8.95 0.86
N GLY A 646 -25.93 9.54 2.04
CA GLY A 646 -27.23 9.64 2.71
C GLY A 646 -28.25 10.59 2.07
N GLY A 647 -27.78 11.62 1.37
CA GLY A 647 -28.60 12.76 0.96
C GLY A 647 -29.05 12.79 -0.51
N GLY A 648 -28.51 11.95 -1.40
CA GLY A 648 -28.78 12.02 -2.83
C GLY A 648 -28.35 13.37 -3.43
N GLY A 649 -27.07 13.50 -3.77
CA GLY A 649 -26.50 14.69 -4.41
C GLY A 649 -25.59 15.57 -3.52
N THR A 650 -25.32 15.15 -2.29
CA THR A 650 -24.31 15.74 -1.38
C THR A 650 -23.08 14.86 -1.32
N ASP A 651 -21.93 15.45 -1.01
CA ASP A 651 -20.70 14.67 -0.80
C ASP A 651 -20.75 13.97 0.56
N ASP A 652 -20.37 12.70 0.64
CA ASP A 652 -20.11 11.99 1.89
C ASP A 652 -18.65 11.55 1.94
N ALA A 653 -18.02 11.58 3.13
CA ALA A 653 -16.62 11.22 3.28
C ALA A 653 -16.41 9.75 2.94
N LEU A 654 -15.40 9.44 2.15
CA LEU A 654 -15.15 8.10 1.63
C LEU A 654 -13.90 7.50 2.30
N PHE A 655 -13.99 6.25 2.72
CA PHE A 655 -12.85 5.40 3.06
C PHE A 655 -12.83 4.16 2.17
N VAL A 656 -11.66 3.86 1.64
CA VAL A 656 -11.43 2.82 0.66
C VAL A 656 -10.18 2.04 1.04
N LYS A 657 -10.24 0.70 0.95
CA LYS A 657 -9.06 -0.17 1.01
C LYS A 657 -8.87 -0.93 -0.29
N PHE A 658 -7.65 -0.90 -0.81
CA PHE A 658 -7.26 -1.47 -2.09
C PHE A 658 -5.97 -2.29 -1.98
N ALA A 659 -5.89 -3.47 -2.60
CA ALA A 659 -4.65 -4.24 -2.62
C ALA A 659 -3.74 -3.81 -3.78
N PRO A 660 -2.39 -3.79 -3.62
CA PRO A 660 -1.46 -3.36 -4.65
C PRO A 660 -1.46 -4.17 -5.95
N ASP A 661 -2.14 -5.30 -5.98
CA ASP A 661 -2.28 -6.19 -7.13
C ASP A 661 -3.68 -6.15 -7.76
N GLY A 662 -4.53 -5.23 -7.30
CA GLY A 662 -5.92 -5.13 -7.71
C GLY A 662 -6.86 -6.09 -7.01
N SER A 663 -6.38 -6.98 -6.13
CA SER A 663 -7.23 -7.88 -5.34
C SER A 663 -7.88 -7.18 -4.14
N ALA A 664 -8.76 -7.89 -3.43
CA ALA A 664 -9.18 -7.47 -2.10
C ALA A 664 -8.15 -7.97 -1.08
N CYS A 665 -7.58 -7.07 -0.29
CA CYS A 665 -6.76 -7.45 0.86
C CYS A 665 -7.61 -8.24 1.86
N LEU A 666 -7.20 -9.46 2.17
CA LEU A 666 -7.91 -10.39 3.06
C LEU A 666 -8.43 -9.70 4.33
N GLY A 667 -9.75 -9.60 4.44
CA GLY A 667 -10.49 -9.17 5.62
C GLY A 667 -11.83 -9.90 5.65
N TYR A 668 -12.02 -10.77 6.63
CA TYR A 668 -13.23 -11.58 6.81
C TYR A 668 -14.37 -10.66 7.28
N PHE A 669 -15.43 -10.50 6.48
CA PHE A 669 -16.59 -9.69 6.88
C PHE A 669 -17.55 -10.53 7.73
N VAL A 670 -17.71 -10.15 9.00
CA VAL A 670 -18.87 -10.53 9.81
C VAL A 670 -19.55 -9.23 10.22
N GLY A 671 -20.67 -8.92 9.58
CA GLY A 671 -21.51 -7.80 9.98
C GLY A 671 -21.92 -7.96 11.45
N LEU A 672 -21.54 -6.99 12.28
CA LEU A 672 -22.09 -6.81 13.61
C LEU A 672 -22.95 -5.54 13.63
N PRO A 673 -24.05 -5.50 14.40
CA PRO A 673 -24.89 -4.32 14.48
C PRO A 673 -24.17 -3.19 15.20
N ASP A 674 -24.32 -2.00 14.62
CA ASP A 674 -23.88 -0.70 15.11
C ASP A 674 -24.46 -0.39 16.51
N VAL A 675 -23.58 -0.02 17.45
CA VAL A 675 -23.95 0.48 18.79
C VAL A 675 -22.99 1.59 19.21
N SER A 676 -23.26 2.83 18.78
CA SER A 676 -23.01 4.01 19.61
C SER A 676 -23.91 5.20 19.21
N SER A 677 -24.29 6.02 20.18
CA SER A 677 -25.52 6.81 20.15
C SER A 677 -25.37 8.30 19.86
N ASN A 678 -24.29 8.77 19.23
CA ASN A 678 -24.16 10.21 18.94
C ASN A 678 -23.94 10.56 17.48
N MET A 679 -23.58 9.60 16.62
CA MET A 679 -23.10 9.84 15.27
C MET A 679 -23.08 8.47 14.52
N THR A 680 -24.07 8.12 13.69
CA THR A 680 -24.14 6.83 12.95
C THR A 680 -23.77 7.02 11.48
N PHE A 681 -22.70 6.37 10.99
CA PHE A 681 -21.96 6.83 9.81
C PHE A 681 -21.38 5.77 8.86
N ALA A 682 -21.72 4.50 8.94
CA ALA A 682 -21.18 3.53 7.98
C ALA A 682 -22.31 2.91 7.16
N LYS A 683 -22.24 3.05 5.84
CA LYS A 683 -22.99 2.21 4.90
C LYS A 683 -22.02 1.31 4.13
N ASP A 684 -22.43 0.06 3.94
CA ASP A 684 -21.75 -0.89 3.07
C ASP A 684 -22.20 -0.61 1.64
N ASP A 685 -21.37 0.09 0.87
CA ASP A 685 -21.74 0.55 -0.46
C ASP A 685 -21.07 -0.29 -1.55
N GLN A 686 -21.83 -0.63 -2.59
CA GLN A 686 -21.33 -1.39 -3.74
C GLN A 686 -20.67 -0.45 -4.75
N PHE A 687 -19.40 -0.11 -4.50
CA PHE A 687 -18.56 0.58 -5.48
C PHE A 687 -18.27 -0.34 -6.68
N THR A 688 -18.29 0.23 -7.89
CA THR A 688 -17.80 -0.46 -9.07
C THR A 688 -16.34 -0.09 -9.32
N ALA A 689 -15.50 -1.10 -9.49
CA ALA A 689 -14.08 -0.93 -9.80
C ALA A 689 -13.83 -1.35 -11.25
N THR A 690 -13.28 -0.45 -12.06
CA THR A 690 -12.96 -0.74 -13.46
C THR A 690 -11.43 -0.71 -13.66
N PRO A 691 -10.80 -1.85 -14.03
CA PRO A 691 -9.39 -1.86 -14.37
C PRO A 691 -9.15 -1.16 -15.70
N ILE A 692 -8.15 -0.29 -15.76
CA ILE A 692 -7.85 0.47 -16.97
C ILE A 692 -6.63 -0.16 -17.66
N SER A 693 -6.88 -0.82 -18.79
CA SER A 693 -5.84 -1.55 -19.54
C SER A 693 -5.07 -0.70 -20.56
N LYS A 694 -5.55 0.51 -20.85
CA LYS A 694 -4.91 1.45 -21.80
C LYS A 694 -5.07 2.88 -21.30
N LEU A 695 -3.96 3.51 -20.96
CA LEU A 695 -3.90 4.93 -20.66
C LEU A 695 -3.04 5.65 -21.70
N SER A 696 -3.31 6.93 -21.94
CA SER A 696 -2.32 7.76 -22.61
C SER A 696 -1.17 7.99 -21.63
N PHE A 697 0.02 7.53 -21.98
CA PHE A 697 1.22 7.71 -21.16
C PHE A 697 2.24 8.49 -21.98
N GLN A 698 2.67 9.62 -21.45
CA GLN A 698 3.70 10.44 -22.05
C GLN A 698 4.80 10.69 -21.04
N ARG A 699 6.06 10.55 -21.46
CA ARG A 699 7.17 11.05 -20.65
C ARG A 699 7.16 12.56 -20.69
N ALA A 700 7.04 13.18 -19.52
CA ALA A 700 7.04 14.63 -19.42
C ALA A 700 8.45 15.18 -19.67
N ARG A 701 8.63 15.88 -20.79
CA ARG A 701 9.87 16.57 -21.13
C ARG A 701 9.73 18.04 -20.74
N GLY A 702 10.44 18.46 -19.69
CA GLY A 702 10.46 19.84 -19.23
C GLY A 702 11.66 20.08 -18.33
N LYS A 703 12.45 21.12 -18.62
CA LYS A 703 13.56 21.55 -17.77
C LYS A 703 13.02 22.58 -16.78
N GLY A 704 13.16 22.31 -15.49
CA GLY A 704 12.82 23.29 -14.46
C GLY A 704 13.75 24.50 -14.55
N LYS A 705 13.20 25.70 -14.40
CA LYS A 705 14.04 26.89 -14.22
C LYS A 705 14.48 26.96 -12.76
N SER A 706 15.78 26.88 -12.52
CA SER A 706 16.34 27.02 -11.17
C SER A 706 16.15 28.44 -10.69
N THR A 707 15.54 28.59 -9.53
CA THR A 707 15.30 29.89 -8.90
C THR A 707 15.46 29.79 -7.40
N LYS A 708 15.91 30.86 -6.77
CA LYS A 708 15.90 30.97 -5.31
C LYS A 708 14.75 31.90 -4.92
N MET A 709 13.83 31.41 -4.10
CA MET A 709 12.80 32.25 -3.52
C MET A 709 13.34 33.10 -2.38
N LYS A 710 12.65 34.20 -2.09
CA LYS A 710 13.03 35.09 -1.00
C LYS A 710 12.20 34.77 0.24
N ASN A 711 12.88 34.69 1.38
CA ASN A 711 12.21 34.51 2.67
C ASN A 711 11.94 35.86 3.32
N ARG A 712 10.68 36.07 3.71
CA ARG A 712 10.28 37.16 4.60
C ARG A 712 9.83 36.56 5.93
N ARG A 713 10.57 36.84 7.00
CA ARG A 713 10.26 36.35 8.34
C ARG A 713 8.95 36.96 8.84
N LEU A 714 8.17 36.15 9.56
CA LEU A 714 6.97 36.59 10.24
C LEU A 714 7.23 37.82 11.13
N PRO A 715 6.37 38.86 11.08
CA PRO A 715 6.43 39.96 12.03
C PRO A 715 6.12 39.45 13.44
N ASN A 716 6.94 39.88 14.42
CA ASN A 716 6.81 39.44 15.80
C ASN A 716 5.48 39.93 16.40
N PRO A 717 4.68 39.08 17.08
CA PRO A 717 3.32 39.43 17.51
C PRO A 717 3.23 40.40 18.71
N SER A 718 4.35 40.87 19.26
CA SER A 718 4.33 41.90 20.31
C SER A 718 4.32 43.29 19.69
N GLY A 719 3.17 43.98 19.77
CA GLY A 719 2.98 45.34 19.30
C GLY A 719 4.11 46.29 19.72
N GLY A 720 4.67 47.01 18.75
CA GLY A 720 5.67 48.05 19.00
C GLY A 720 6.68 48.22 17.87
N SER A 721 6.43 49.24 17.03
CA SER A 721 7.34 49.84 16.05
C SER A 721 7.71 49.02 14.80
N ARG A 722 7.32 49.59 13.64
CA ARG A 722 7.79 49.22 12.30
C ARG A 722 9.32 49.30 12.25
N GLY A 723 9.97 48.15 12.10
CA GLY A 723 11.35 48.02 11.68
C GLY A 723 11.41 47.02 10.52
N ILE A 724 11.35 47.52 9.29
CA ILE A 724 11.65 46.73 8.10
C ILE A 724 13.14 46.37 8.18
N LEU A 725 13.45 45.13 8.56
CA LEU A 725 14.78 44.57 8.36
C LEU A 725 14.85 44.06 6.92
N THR A 726 15.23 44.95 6.00
CA THR A 726 15.78 44.55 4.70
C THR A 726 17.16 43.96 4.94
N THR A 727 17.25 42.65 5.14
CA THR A 727 18.50 41.92 4.91
C THR A 727 18.74 41.86 3.40
N THR A 728 19.60 42.74 2.89
CA THR A 728 20.19 42.60 1.57
C THR A 728 21.03 41.33 1.53
N VAL A 729 20.46 40.26 0.96
CA VAL A 729 21.24 39.09 0.55
C VAL A 729 21.99 39.49 -0.72
N THR A 730 23.31 39.37 -0.69
CA THR A 730 24.19 39.59 -1.84
C THR A 730 23.83 38.64 -2.98
N ASP A 731 23.46 39.20 -4.13
CA ASP A 731 23.30 38.48 -5.39
C ASP A 731 24.58 37.69 -5.71
N ILE A 732 24.49 36.36 -5.66
CA ILE A 732 25.45 35.49 -6.32
C ILE A 732 24.90 35.31 -7.72
N THR A 733 25.62 35.83 -8.70
CA THR A 733 25.29 35.73 -10.13
C THR A 733 25.15 34.25 -10.53
N PRO A 734 24.14 33.88 -11.35
CA PRO A 734 24.02 32.51 -11.82
C PRO A 734 25.21 32.19 -12.74
N THR A 735 25.99 31.18 -12.40
CA THR A 735 26.86 30.52 -13.37
C THR A 735 25.98 29.83 -14.39
N THR A 736 25.97 30.37 -15.62
CA THR A 736 25.39 29.72 -16.80
C THR A 736 26.09 28.39 -17.04
N THR A 737 25.48 27.28 -16.66
CA THR A 737 25.89 25.95 -17.13
C THR A 737 25.14 25.66 -18.42
N THR A 738 25.90 25.50 -19.50
CA THR A 738 25.44 25.22 -20.86
C THR A 738 24.63 23.92 -20.89
N ILE A 739 23.50 23.99 -21.60
CA ILE A 739 22.57 22.89 -21.85
C ILE A 739 23.21 21.96 -22.91
N CYS A 740 23.43 20.69 -22.56
CA CYS A 740 23.52 19.63 -23.56
C CYS A 740 22.11 19.17 -23.94
N GLU A 741 21.82 19.22 -25.24
CA GLU A 741 20.71 18.53 -25.91
C GLU A 741 21.18 17.12 -26.27
N GLU A 742 20.42 16.09 -25.93
CA GLU A 742 20.41 14.82 -26.67
C GLU A 742 18.96 14.31 -26.77
N GLU A 743 18.66 13.72 -27.93
CA GLU A 743 17.36 13.45 -28.55
C GLU A 743 16.46 12.43 -27.83
#